data_AF-A0A8J2WZC9-F1
#
_entry.id   AF-A0A8J2WZC9-F1
#
_cell.length_a   1.000
_cell.length_b   1.000
_cell.length_c   1.000
_cell.angle_alpha   90.00
_cell.angle_beta   90.00
_cell.angle_gamma   90.00
#
_symmetry.space_group_name_H-M   'P 1'
#
loop_
_entity.id
_entity.type
_entity.pdbx_description
1 polymer ?
#
loop_
_entity_poly.entity_id
_entity_poly.type
_entity_poly.pdbx_seq_one_letter_code
_entity_poly.pdbx_strand_id
1 'polypeptide(L)'
;MGGRVIFAVSTPCSRKGKPSGHRIVKFNEGRLTVIPQESGDVRADTEINVQAFCYLKPKNREVLSECIDSSILDSSDYMLLAKSNGFIEIIQDYQHKIENFLPLEPTFLMKCIPEDDPDFGFDCMIAGLEYREGLLYCCMCTGRIYIFVLNLPYDYIQAQNTSIASQKPDLYRCNSFCGTTHSGREAQSMEEATFFLNMKFTGRSKLKHICYYLLPMESEQSRTSPSIYPFCNVYQNRIVYRPSMYVQLDEGVSKFRINPLDRFSFLTVSPRSPLMIRKIMLPMVYVDFFVTFVSLKKRIQQAKAEEILSWNKLAREIGYDSLVNWVVSEPLHEVDNLGSVAWEDLARCDGISVVRTITVWMQRQGHTKDDIYELFHRSDLVGSTSSSRSASNEPRPLSRRRRSSRFGLQRAGALREPVDLPCSTNWELDLFMRDVRRNTFTVDFEIVQSNFDSNRSEVSNQEQEEEGTRTSFLTDSYKNMDIICIDYYLSLSVFRPKYFDEALIKIESFHSEMREDLVGSTREDTIMRRSLSNLSSFKKLFMLTDSLCMVLDTCGVVLLNRRHLLNTKNLVHNEPHAIRVASFKIGLISDAIVIVDTLHECHDCGAINVAYKLLITCIPDEILAFNGKFFAHSKIGDLVLCDRLKLNRKQKFVDKLCLLDYETFSENRKRPHSMSEEGHSGTKRTKWE
;
A
#
# COMPACT_ATOMS: atom_id res chain seq x y z
N MET A 1 -6.90 -8.40 -29.32
CA MET A 1 -6.76 -8.06 -27.88
C MET A 1 -7.37 -9.20 -27.09
N GLY A 2 -6.56 -10.09 -26.49
CA GLY A 2 -7.10 -11.32 -25.89
C GLY A 2 -6.30 -11.92 -24.74
N GLY A 3 -5.46 -11.16 -24.03
CA GLY A 3 -4.78 -11.68 -22.83
C GLY A 3 -5.72 -11.95 -21.65
N ARG A 4 -5.52 -13.08 -20.96
CA ARG A 4 -6.24 -13.48 -19.73
C ARG A 4 -5.76 -12.63 -18.56
N VAL A 5 -6.68 -12.20 -17.69
CA VAL A 5 -6.38 -11.51 -16.43
C VAL A 5 -7.12 -12.21 -15.30
N ILE A 6 -6.44 -12.48 -14.19
CA ILE A 6 -7.02 -13.06 -12.97
C ILE A 6 -6.78 -12.10 -11.81
N PHE A 7 -7.83 -11.79 -11.07
CA PHE A 7 -7.78 -10.87 -9.94
C PHE A 7 -8.72 -11.29 -8.82
N ALA A 8 -8.36 -10.95 -7.58
CA ALA A 8 -9.24 -11.06 -6.42
C ALA A 8 -10.03 -9.76 -6.24
N VAL A 9 -11.27 -9.88 -5.76
CA VAL A 9 -12.14 -8.76 -5.42
C VAL A 9 -12.75 -8.97 -4.04
N SER A 10 -12.68 -7.96 -3.16
CA SER A 10 -13.38 -8.04 -1.87
C SER A 10 -14.89 -7.85 -2.07
N THR A 11 -15.68 -8.66 -1.36
CA THR A 11 -17.15 -8.65 -1.41
C THR A 11 -17.77 -8.46 -0.02
N PRO A 12 -17.49 -7.33 0.65
CA PRO A 12 -18.03 -7.01 1.96
C PRO A 12 -19.55 -7.11 2.04
N CYS A 13 -20.07 -7.42 3.23
CA CYS A 13 -21.50 -7.49 3.48
C CYS A 13 -21.88 -6.59 4.67
N SER A 14 -22.82 -5.68 4.46
CA SER A 14 -23.28 -4.76 5.51
C SER A 14 -24.33 -5.37 6.45
N ARG A 15 -24.80 -6.59 6.17
CA ARG A 15 -25.79 -7.29 7.01
C ARG A 15 -25.12 -8.22 8.01
N LYS A 16 -25.47 -8.05 9.28
CA LYS A 16 -25.11 -8.95 10.38
C LYS A 16 -25.48 -10.40 10.09
N GLY A 17 -24.60 -11.33 10.48
CA GLY A 17 -24.75 -12.78 10.28
C GLY A 17 -24.67 -13.27 8.83
N LYS A 18 -24.17 -12.46 7.88
CA LYS A 18 -23.94 -12.88 6.49
C LYS A 18 -22.44 -13.01 6.20
N PRO A 19 -22.05 -14.00 5.36
CA PRO A 19 -20.65 -14.19 5.01
C PRO A 19 -20.17 -13.03 4.16
N SER A 20 -19.09 -12.41 4.60
CA SER A 20 -18.24 -11.50 3.85
C SER A 20 -17.02 -12.27 3.32
N GLY A 21 -16.11 -11.64 2.59
CA GLY A 21 -14.91 -12.30 2.08
C GLY A 21 -14.48 -11.75 0.72
N HIS A 22 -13.80 -12.57 -0.07
CA HIS A 22 -13.34 -12.20 -1.40
C HIS A 22 -13.77 -13.24 -2.45
N ARG A 23 -13.78 -12.83 -3.72
CA ARG A 23 -14.04 -13.69 -4.88
C ARG A 23 -12.89 -13.55 -5.86
N ILE A 24 -12.71 -14.57 -6.70
CA ILE A 24 -11.74 -14.52 -7.79
C ILE A 24 -12.51 -14.35 -9.08
N VAL A 25 -12.05 -13.42 -9.91
CA VAL A 25 -12.64 -13.09 -11.19
C VAL A 25 -11.57 -13.24 -12.26
N LYS A 26 -11.98 -13.80 -13.39
CA LYS A 26 -11.19 -13.92 -14.61
C LYS A 26 -11.79 -13.01 -15.67
N PHE A 27 -10.97 -12.15 -16.26
CA PHE A 27 -11.29 -11.44 -17.49
C PHE A 27 -10.58 -12.13 -18.64
N ASN A 28 -11.34 -12.70 -19.57
CA ASN A 28 -10.81 -13.39 -20.74
C ASN A 28 -11.68 -13.15 -21.96
N GLU A 29 -11.06 -12.90 -23.11
CA GLU A 29 -11.78 -12.67 -24.38
C GLU A 29 -12.90 -11.62 -24.28
N GLY A 30 -12.67 -10.57 -23.49
CA GLY A 30 -13.64 -9.49 -23.29
C GLY A 30 -14.78 -9.82 -22.32
N ARG A 31 -14.74 -10.94 -21.59
CA ARG A 31 -15.77 -11.34 -20.63
C ARG A 31 -15.24 -11.50 -19.21
N LEU A 32 -16.04 -11.08 -18.23
CA LEU A 32 -15.81 -11.25 -16.80
C LEU A 32 -16.54 -12.51 -16.30
N THR A 33 -15.79 -13.42 -15.68
CA THR A 33 -16.33 -14.66 -15.11
C THR A 33 -15.82 -14.87 -13.69
N VAL A 34 -16.69 -15.26 -12.77
CA VAL A 34 -16.30 -15.64 -11.40
C VAL A 34 -15.74 -17.05 -11.42
N ILE A 35 -14.55 -17.25 -10.88
CA ILE A 35 -13.99 -18.60 -10.68
C ILE A 35 -14.68 -19.20 -9.45
N PRO A 36 -15.35 -20.36 -9.58
CA PRO A 36 -15.96 -21.02 -8.43
C PRO A 36 -14.86 -21.41 -7.43
N GLN A 37 -15.15 -21.22 -6.15
CA GLN A 37 -14.27 -21.62 -5.06
C GLN A 37 -14.98 -22.69 -4.25
N GLU A 38 -14.24 -23.71 -3.81
CA GLU A 38 -14.74 -24.58 -2.76
C GLU A 38 -15.05 -23.74 -1.52
N SER A 39 -16.25 -23.97 -0.98
CA SER A 39 -16.69 -23.28 0.22
C SER A 39 -16.02 -23.94 1.42
N GLY A 40 -15.00 -23.29 1.97
CA GLY A 40 -14.54 -23.59 3.34
C GLY A 40 -15.65 -23.33 4.36
N ASP A 41 -15.34 -23.39 5.66
CA ASP A 41 -16.34 -23.13 6.70
C ASP A 41 -16.95 -21.72 6.55
N VAL A 42 -18.18 -21.68 6.03
CA VAL A 42 -18.93 -20.45 5.68
C VAL A 42 -19.14 -19.55 6.90
N ARG A 43 -18.97 -20.09 8.12
CA ARG A 43 -19.07 -19.36 9.38
C ARG A 43 -17.82 -18.55 9.71
N ALA A 44 -16.67 -18.83 9.12
CA ALA A 44 -15.42 -18.15 9.46
C ALA A 44 -15.42 -16.66 9.06
N ASP A 45 -16.17 -16.28 8.02
CA ASP A 45 -16.20 -14.91 7.48
C ASP A 45 -17.52 -14.16 7.73
N THR A 46 -18.35 -14.61 8.66
CA THR A 46 -19.53 -13.81 9.06
C THR A 46 -19.09 -12.55 9.78
N GLU A 47 -19.51 -11.39 9.28
CA GLU A 47 -19.23 -10.05 9.85
C GLU A 47 -17.77 -9.56 9.77
N ILE A 48 -16.88 -10.30 9.10
CA ILE A 48 -15.47 -9.93 8.95
C ILE A 48 -15.18 -9.59 7.49
N ASN A 49 -14.86 -8.31 7.22
CA ASN A 49 -14.61 -7.81 5.86
C ASN A 49 -13.11 -7.83 5.51
N VAL A 50 -12.77 -8.22 4.28
CA VAL A 50 -11.42 -8.01 3.73
C VAL A 50 -11.28 -6.54 3.33
N GLN A 51 -10.32 -5.85 3.95
CA GLN A 51 -10.08 -4.41 3.77
C GLN A 51 -8.84 -4.09 2.94
N ALA A 52 -7.85 -4.99 2.91
CA ALA A 52 -6.66 -4.86 2.07
C ALA A 52 -6.13 -6.23 1.64
N PHE A 53 -5.53 -6.26 0.45
CA PHE A 53 -4.84 -7.41 -0.12
C PHE A 53 -3.35 -7.12 -0.23
N CYS A 54 -2.52 -8.12 0.04
CA CYS A 54 -1.11 -8.11 -0.32
C CYS A 54 -0.73 -9.47 -0.89
N TYR A 55 -0.52 -9.52 -2.20
CA TYR A 55 -0.14 -10.74 -2.91
C TYR A 55 1.37 -10.75 -3.14
N LEU A 56 2.06 -11.74 -2.59
CA LEU A 56 3.51 -11.88 -2.63
C LEU A 56 3.90 -13.05 -3.52
N LYS A 57 4.87 -12.84 -4.39
CA LYS A 57 5.43 -13.90 -5.24
C LYS A 57 6.92 -13.65 -5.53
N PRO A 58 7.68 -14.70 -5.89
CA PRO A 58 9.02 -14.55 -6.44
C PRO A 58 9.00 -13.66 -7.70
N LYS A 59 9.97 -12.76 -7.84
CA LYS A 59 10.05 -11.86 -9.00
C LYS A 59 10.49 -12.57 -10.28
N ASN A 60 11.52 -13.42 -10.16
CA ASN A 60 12.22 -14.01 -11.32
C ASN A 60 12.08 -15.53 -11.40
N ARG A 61 11.38 -16.15 -10.45
CA ARG A 61 11.23 -17.60 -10.34
C ARG A 61 9.79 -17.98 -10.60
N GLU A 62 9.60 -19.19 -11.12
CA GLU A 62 8.26 -19.75 -11.28
C GLU A 62 7.64 -19.99 -9.91
N VAL A 63 6.32 -19.75 -9.81
CA VAL A 63 5.55 -20.04 -8.61
C VAL A 63 5.31 -21.54 -8.56
N LEU A 64 5.81 -22.19 -7.52
CA LEU A 64 5.64 -23.63 -7.30
C LEU A 64 4.98 -23.85 -5.94
N SER A 65 4.03 -24.79 -5.89
CA SER A 65 3.41 -25.19 -4.62
C SER A 65 4.41 -25.95 -3.74
N GLU A 66 4.20 -25.88 -2.43
CA GLU A 66 4.94 -26.64 -1.42
C GLU A 66 5.02 -28.13 -1.72
N CYS A 67 3.93 -28.72 -2.25
CA CYS A 67 3.89 -30.15 -2.54
C CYS A 67 4.84 -30.57 -3.67
N ILE A 68 5.28 -29.62 -4.49
CA ILE A 68 6.10 -29.83 -5.69
C ILE A 68 7.53 -29.32 -5.45
N ASP A 69 7.70 -28.24 -4.70
CA ASP A 69 8.98 -27.60 -4.46
C ASP A 69 9.80 -28.35 -3.39
N SER A 70 10.81 -29.10 -3.83
CA SER A 70 11.81 -29.72 -2.94
C SER A 70 13.02 -28.82 -2.68
N SER A 71 13.00 -27.56 -3.13
CA SER A 71 14.14 -26.67 -3.05
C SER A 71 14.24 -25.98 -1.69
N ILE A 72 15.45 -25.54 -1.34
CA ILE A 72 15.74 -24.81 -0.10
C ILE A 72 15.22 -23.36 -0.17
N LEU A 73 15.05 -22.85 -1.40
CA LEU A 73 14.60 -21.50 -1.70
C LEU A 73 13.09 -21.48 -1.89
N ASP A 74 12.39 -20.67 -1.11
CA ASP A 74 10.93 -20.63 -1.18
C ASP A 74 10.43 -20.13 -2.55
N SER A 75 9.65 -20.95 -3.26
CA SER A 75 9.00 -20.59 -4.55
C SER A 75 7.48 -20.46 -4.45
N SER A 76 6.90 -20.55 -3.25
CA SER A 76 5.46 -20.41 -3.03
C SER A 76 4.97 -18.97 -3.21
N ASP A 77 3.74 -18.78 -3.66
CA ASP A 77 3.05 -17.51 -3.58
C ASP A 77 2.22 -17.41 -2.28
N TYR A 78 2.04 -16.19 -1.79
CA TYR A 78 1.31 -15.92 -0.55
C TYR A 78 0.29 -14.81 -0.77
N MET A 79 -0.95 -15.07 -0.37
CA MET A 79 -2.00 -14.05 -0.27
C MET A 79 -2.18 -13.66 1.19
N LEU A 80 -1.94 -12.38 1.49
CA LEU A 80 -2.16 -11.80 2.81
C LEU A 80 -3.44 -10.97 2.77
N LEU A 81 -4.41 -11.34 3.63
CA LEU A 81 -5.73 -10.72 3.72
C LEU A 81 -5.87 -9.96 5.03
N ALA A 82 -5.85 -8.65 4.96
CA ALA A 82 -6.06 -7.77 6.10
C ALA A 82 -7.57 -7.60 6.34
N LYS A 83 -8.04 -8.00 7.52
CA LYS A 83 -9.47 -8.11 7.85
C LYS A 83 -9.91 -7.08 8.90
N SER A 84 -11.20 -6.74 8.88
CA SER A 84 -11.83 -5.74 9.76
C SER A 84 -11.86 -6.12 11.25
N ASN A 85 -11.49 -7.35 11.59
CA ASN A 85 -11.30 -7.82 12.95
C ASN A 85 -9.88 -7.56 13.49
N GLY A 86 -9.01 -6.93 12.72
CA GLY A 86 -7.63 -6.63 13.11
C GLY A 86 -6.66 -7.81 12.94
N PHE A 87 -7.02 -8.84 12.17
CA PHE A 87 -6.13 -9.93 11.81
C PHE A 87 -5.70 -9.86 10.34
N ILE A 88 -4.50 -10.38 10.08
CA ILE A 88 -4.01 -10.68 8.73
C ILE A 88 -3.95 -12.19 8.57
N GLU A 89 -4.70 -12.70 7.62
CA GLU A 89 -4.67 -14.11 7.21
C GLU A 89 -3.63 -14.33 6.11
N ILE A 90 -2.76 -15.32 6.28
CA ILE A 90 -1.78 -15.72 5.27
C ILE A 90 -2.23 -17.03 4.64
N ILE A 91 -2.54 -16.99 3.35
CA ILE A 91 -2.86 -18.17 2.53
C ILE A 91 -1.66 -18.46 1.65
N GLN A 92 -0.99 -19.59 1.88
CA GLN A 92 0.11 -20.08 1.07
C GLN A 92 -0.40 -20.86 -0.14
N ASP A 93 0.40 -20.89 -1.22
CA ASP A 93 0.13 -21.61 -2.48
C ASP A 93 -1.20 -21.15 -3.13
N TYR A 94 -1.39 -19.84 -3.19
CA TYR A 94 -2.67 -19.25 -3.54
C TYR A 94 -3.05 -19.57 -5.00
N GLN A 95 -2.16 -19.37 -5.97
CA GLN A 95 -2.38 -19.71 -7.39
C GLN A 95 -2.68 -21.20 -7.58
N HIS A 96 -1.86 -22.08 -6.98
CA HIS A 96 -2.06 -23.51 -7.07
C HIS A 96 -3.42 -23.95 -6.51
N LYS A 97 -3.86 -23.36 -5.38
CA LYS A 97 -5.19 -23.63 -4.82
C LYS A 97 -6.32 -23.15 -5.74
N ILE A 98 -6.14 -22.02 -6.42
CA ILE A 98 -7.13 -21.51 -7.38
C ILE A 98 -7.26 -22.42 -8.60
N GLU A 99 -6.12 -22.84 -9.17
CA GLU A 99 -6.09 -23.67 -10.37
C GLU A 99 -6.67 -25.06 -10.14
N ASN A 100 -6.47 -25.61 -8.94
CA ASN A 100 -6.96 -26.93 -8.54
C ASN A 100 -8.29 -26.88 -7.77
N PHE A 101 -8.94 -25.72 -7.68
CA PHE A 101 -10.21 -25.51 -6.95
C PHE A 101 -10.19 -25.94 -5.48
N LEU A 102 -9.03 -25.85 -4.82
CA LEU A 102 -8.84 -26.20 -3.41
C LEU A 102 -9.36 -25.08 -2.48
N PRO A 103 -9.68 -25.40 -1.20
CA PRO A 103 -10.16 -24.40 -0.25
C PRO A 103 -9.04 -23.41 0.11
N LEU A 104 -9.40 -22.12 0.14
CA LEU A 104 -8.49 -21.02 0.44
C LEU A 104 -8.36 -20.78 1.95
N GLU A 105 -7.97 -21.81 2.69
CA GLU A 105 -7.81 -21.71 4.15
C GLU A 105 -6.52 -20.97 4.56
N PRO A 106 -6.58 -20.15 5.63
CA PRO A 106 -5.40 -19.49 6.17
C PRO A 106 -4.46 -20.50 6.82
N THR A 107 -3.18 -20.40 6.47
CA THR A 107 -2.10 -21.20 7.05
C THR A 107 -1.58 -20.57 8.34
N PHE A 108 -1.42 -19.24 8.35
CA PHE A 108 -0.93 -18.47 9.49
C PHE A 108 -1.80 -17.23 9.73
N LEU A 109 -1.79 -16.74 10.98
CA LEU A 109 -2.51 -15.52 11.38
C LEU A 109 -1.53 -14.54 12.01
N MET A 110 -1.68 -13.25 11.72
CA MET A 110 -0.95 -12.17 12.39
C MET A 110 -1.93 -11.20 13.03
N LYS A 111 -1.59 -10.73 14.23
CA LYS A 111 -2.42 -9.80 15.03
C LYS A 111 -2.00 -8.35 14.78
N CYS A 112 -2.98 -7.49 14.55
CA CYS A 112 -2.82 -6.03 14.46
C CYS A 112 -3.75 -5.28 15.43
N ILE A 113 -4.11 -5.92 16.55
CA ILE A 113 -5.01 -5.35 17.56
C ILE A 113 -4.16 -4.79 18.71
N PRO A 114 -4.38 -3.54 19.17
CA PRO A 114 -3.70 -2.97 20.34
C PRO A 114 -4.03 -3.75 21.63
N GLU A 115 -3.09 -3.84 22.56
CA GLU A 115 -3.32 -4.43 23.90
C GLU A 115 -3.64 -3.38 24.97
N ASP A 116 -3.33 -2.11 24.70
CA ASP A 116 -3.31 -1.03 25.70
C ASP A 116 -4.68 -0.40 25.98
N ASP A 117 -5.71 -0.76 25.22
CA ASP A 117 -7.05 -0.19 25.37
C ASP A 117 -8.06 -1.34 25.21
N PRO A 118 -8.85 -1.70 26.23
CA PRO A 118 -9.85 -2.76 26.15
C PRO A 118 -11.27 -2.25 25.87
N ASP A 119 -11.45 -0.93 25.67
CA ASP A 119 -12.78 -0.36 25.45
C ASP A 119 -13.41 -0.87 24.15
N PHE A 120 -14.60 -1.46 24.28
CA PHE A 120 -15.37 -2.06 23.19
C PHE A 120 -15.68 -1.05 22.09
N GLY A 121 -14.90 -1.05 21.01
CA GLY A 121 -15.15 -0.21 19.84
C GLY A 121 -13.97 -0.03 18.88
N PHE A 122 -13.01 -0.96 18.81
CA PHE A 122 -11.82 -0.77 17.97
C PHE A 122 -12.14 -0.67 16.48
N ASP A 123 -11.95 0.53 15.94
CA ASP A 123 -11.93 0.78 14.51
C ASP A 123 -10.65 0.19 13.90
N CYS A 124 -10.68 -1.11 13.57
CA CYS A 124 -9.58 -1.81 12.90
C CYS A 124 -9.55 -1.53 11.39
N MET A 125 -9.86 -0.30 10.98
CA MET A 125 -9.84 0.11 9.58
C MET A 125 -8.40 0.25 9.10
N ILE A 126 -8.09 -0.41 8.00
CA ILE A 126 -6.74 -0.51 7.44
C ILE A 126 -6.60 0.51 6.31
N ALA A 127 -5.60 1.38 6.44
CA ALA A 127 -5.21 2.38 5.45
C ALA A 127 -4.31 1.78 4.36
N GLY A 128 -3.45 0.81 4.71
CA GLY A 128 -2.57 0.15 3.76
C GLY A 128 -1.91 -1.11 4.31
N LEU A 129 -1.66 -2.07 3.41
CA LEU A 129 -0.89 -3.28 3.67
C LEU A 129 0.20 -3.39 2.60
N GLU A 130 1.45 -3.16 2.99
CA GLU A 130 2.58 -3.11 2.06
C GLU A 130 3.75 -3.96 2.52
N TYR A 131 4.39 -4.64 1.58
CA TYR A 131 5.55 -5.47 1.79
C TYR A 131 6.76 -4.94 1.03
N ARG A 132 7.92 -4.94 1.70
CA ARG A 132 9.19 -4.67 1.06
C ARG A 132 10.33 -5.44 1.72
N GLU A 133 10.98 -6.29 0.92
CA GLU A 133 12.27 -6.92 1.22
C GLU A 133 12.37 -7.52 2.64
N GLY A 134 11.37 -8.31 3.00
CA GLY A 134 11.28 -9.02 4.28
C GLY A 134 10.47 -8.29 5.36
N LEU A 135 10.07 -7.03 5.16
CA LEU A 135 9.21 -6.30 6.10
C LEU A 135 7.80 -6.13 5.54
N LEU A 136 6.79 -6.49 6.34
CA LEU A 136 5.39 -6.22 6.05
C LEU A 136 4.86 -5.15 7.02
N TYR A 137 4.31 -4.08 6.45
CA TYR A 137 3.72 -2.97 7.16
C TYR A 137 2.19 -3.03 7.03
N CYS A 138 1.50 -3.03 8.16
CA CYS A 138 0.06 -2.86 8.23
C CYS A 138 -0.25 -1.53 8.92
N CYS A 139 -0.70 -0.54 8.15
CA CYS A 139 -1.06 0.78 8.65
C CYS A 139 -2.58 0.87 8.85
N MET A 140 -2.98 1.19 10.07
CA MET A 140 -4.37 1.47 10.44
C MET A 140 -4.70 2.94 10.17
N CYS A 141 -5.97 3.21 9.89
CA CYS A 141 -6.50 4.57 9.74
C CYS A 141 -6.34 5.43 11.01
N THR A 142 -6.15 4.79 12.17
CA THR A 142 -5.86 5.42 13.46
C THR A 142 -4.43 5.93 13.62
N GLY A 143 -3.56 5.70 12.63
CA GLY A 143 -2.13 6.07 12.71
C GLY A 143 -1.25 5.01 13.39
N ARG A 144 -1.82 3.85 13.72
CA ARG A 144 -1.07 2.69 14.23
C ARG A 144 -0.46 1.90 13.09
N ILE A 145 0.84 1.60 13.17
CA ILE A 145 1.55 0.82 12.15
C ILE A 145 2.19 -0.39 12.81
N TYR A 146 1.81 -1.57 12.34
CA TYR A 146 2.35 -2.85 12.77
C TYR A 146 3.36 -3.35 11.73
N ILE A 147 4.54 -3.73 12.18
CA ILE A 147 5.64 -4.17 11.31
C ILE A 147 5.95 -5.63 11.64
N PHE A 148 5.96 -6.47 10.62
CA PHE A 148 6.24 -7.90 10.72
C PHE A 148 7.50 -8.23 9.92
N VAL A 149 8.43 -8.93 10.54
CA VAL A 149 9.61 -9.49 9.87
C VAL A 149 9.25 -10.86 9.30
N LEU A 150 9.22 -10.98 7.98
CA LEU A 150 8.87 -12.19 7.26
C LEU A 150 10.13 -12.90 6.74
N ASN A 151 10.18 -14.22 6.90
CA ASN A 151 11.25 -15.07 6.38
C ASN A 151 10.98 -15.41 4.91
N LEU A 152 11.18 -14.41 4.05
CA LEU A 152 11.08 -14.56 2.59
C LEU A 152 12.43 -14.28 1.92
N PRO A 153 12.76 -14.98 0.83
CA PRO A 153 13.88 -14.63 -0.03
C PRO A 153 13.85 -13.18 -0.52
N TYR A 154 15.03 -12.61 -0.79
CA TYR A 154 15.18 -11.20 -1.17
C TYR A 154 14.51 -10.84 -2.51
N ASP A 155 14.20 -11.82 -3.35
CA ASP A 155 13.60 -11.63 -4.66
C ASP A 155 12.06 -11.60 -4.63
N TYR A 156 11.43 -11.77 -3.46
CA TYR A 156 9.99 -11.60 -3.34
C TYR A 156 9.56 -10.16 -3.55
N ILE A 157 8.44 -10.01 -4.26
CA ILE A 157 7.80 -8.72 -4.52
C ILE A 157 6.31 -8.78 -4.20
N GLN A 158 5.76 -7.64 -3.82
CA GLN A 158 4.32 -7.43 -3.79
C GLN A 158 3.80 -7.16 -5.21
N ALA A 159 2.79 -7.90 -5.63
CA ALA A 159 2.10 -7.65 -6.89
C ALA A 159 1.41 -6.27 -6.86
N GLN A 160 1.65 -5.49 -7.91
CA GLN A 160 1.04 -4.18 -8.09
C GLN A 160 -0.25 -4.32 -8.89
N ASN A 161 -1.23 -3.44 -8.65
CA ASN A 161 -2.44 -3.34 -9.48
C ASN A 161 -2.18 -2.66 -10.84
N THR A 162 -0.92 -2.50 -11.22
CA THR A 162 -0.48 -2.02 -12.53
C THR A 162 0.48 -3.03 -13.13
N SER A 163 0.29 -3.35 -14.40
CA SER A 163 1.19 -4.21 -15.15
C SER A 163 1.43 -3.68 -16.56
N ILE A 164 2.64 -3.87 -17.09
CA ILE A 164 3.03 -3.40 -18.42
C ILE A 164 3.69 -4.54 -19.19
N ALA A 165 3.05 -4.96 -20.28
CA ALA A 165 3.38 -6.16 -21.05
C ALA A 165 4.67 -6.03 -21.89
N SER A 166 4.89 -4.87 -22.50
CA SER A 166 5.98 -4.63 -23.46
C SER A 166 7.15 -3.95 -22.76
N GLN A 167 7.91 -4.67 -21.94
CA GLN A 167 9.16 -4.17 -21.38
C GLN A 167 10.24 -4.12 -22.48
N LYS A 168 10.32 -3.02 -23.23
CA LYS A 168 11.57 -2.69 -23.95
C LYS A 168 12.50 -2.01 -22.93
N PRO A 169 13.68 -2.54 -22.60
CA PRO A 169 14.52 -1.98 -21.53
C PRO A 169 14.89 -0.49 -21.74
N ASP A 170 14.90 -0.01 -22.99
CA ASP A 170 15.38 1.34 -23.34
C ASP A 170 14.40 2.48 -23.03
N LEU A 171 13.08 2.21 -22.96
CA LEU A 171 12.05 3.22 -22.66
C LEU A 171 11.61 3.18 -21.19
N TYR A 172 12.16 2.23 -20.43
CA TYR A 172 11.63 1.81 -19.14
C TYR A 172 12.72 1.81 -18.08
N ARG A 173 12.77 2.89 -17.30
CA ARG A 173 13.21 2.81 -15.90
C ARG A 173 12.00 2.95 -14.99
N CYS A 174 10.95 2.17 -15.26
CA CYS A 174 9.80 2.10 -14.37
C CYS A 174 10.22 1.29 -13.13
N ASN A 175 10.28 1.95 -11.97
CA ASN A 175 10.39 1.33 -10.64
C ASN A 175 11.56 0.35 -10.43
N SER A 176 12.68 0.50 -11.13
CA SER A 176 13.92 -0.20 -10.78
C SER A 176 14.64 0.46 -9.59
N PHE A 177 13.93 0.69 -8.48
CA PHE A 177 14.60 0.56 -7.19
C PHE A 177 15.06 -0.90 -6.98
N CYS A 178 14.39 -1.83 -7.67
CA CYS A 178 14.76 -3.23 -7.75
C CYS A 178 15.37 -3.59 -9.11
N GLY A 179 16.63 -3.20 -9.35
CA GLY A 179 17.35 -3.58 -10.57
C GLY A 179 18.84 -3.22 -10.52
N THR A 180 19.64 -4.08 -9.88
CA THR A 180 21.03 -4.39 -10.28
C THR A 180 21.98 -3.22 -10.59
N THR A 181 22.02 -2.19 -9.75
CA THR A 181 23.25 -1.43 -9.54
C THR A 181 23.49 -1.24 -8.05
N HIS A 182 24.66 -1.68 -7.58
CA HIS A 182 25.20 -1.48 -6.25
C HIS A 182 25.53 0.00 -5.93
N SER A 183 24.87 0.96 -6.56
CA SER A 183 25.17 2.39 -6.46
C SER A 183 24.16 3.09 -5.57
N GLY A 184 24.45 3.15 -4.27
CA GLY A 184 23.71 3.96 -3.31
C GLY A 184 23.08 3.20 -2.15
N ARG A 185 23.80 2.26 -1.52
CA ARG A 185 23.46 1.95 -0.13
C ARG A 185 23.76 3.21 0.67
N GLU A 186 22.73 3.86 1.18
CA GLU A 186 22.86 4.96 2.14
C GLU A 186 23.76 4.50 3.31
N ALA A 187 24.29 5.47 4.06
CA ALA A 187 24.94 5.20 5.33
C ALA A 187 23.91 4.58 6.29
N GLN A 188 23.76 3.25 6.22
CA GLN A 188 22.93 2.48 7.15
C GLN A 188 23.48 2.72 8.54
N SER A 189 22.59 2.99 9.49
CA SER A 189 23.01 3.02 10.89
C SER A 189 23.54 1.63 11.26
N MET A 190 24.37 1.55 12.30
CA MET A 190 24.93 0.27 12.76
C MET A 190 23.79 -0.71 13.14
N GLU A 191 22.73 -0.18 13.73
CA GLU A 191 21.51 -0.89 14.13
C GLU A 191 20.81 -1.49 12.91
N GLU A 192 20.55 -0.68 11.88
CA GLU A 192 19.93 -1.13 10.62
C GLU A 192 20.78 -2.21 9.94
N ALA A 193 22.10 -1.99 9.82
CA ALA A 193 23.01 -2.95 9.18
C ALA A 193 23.02 -4.30 9.91
N THR A 194 23.08 -4.28 11.25
CA THR A 194 23.07 -5.47 12.10
C THR A 194 21.73 -6.20 12.02
N PHE A 195 20.63 -5.45 12.04
CA PHE A 195 19.28 -6.01 11.88
C PHE A 195 19.10 -6.68 10.52
N PHE A 196 19.49 -6.01 9.43
CA PHE A 196 19.40 -6.54 8.07
C PHE A 196 20.24 -7.79 7.85
N LEU A 197 21.38 -7.92 8.53
CA LEU A 197 22.20 -9.13 8.47
C LEU A 197 21.49 -10.34 9.07
N ASN A 198 20.72 -10.15 10.15
CA ASN A 198 20.10 -11.21 10.92
C ASN A 198 18.67 -11.56 10.47
N MET A 199 17.99 -10.68 9.74
CA MET A 199 16.69 -10.98 9.11
C MET A 199 16.80 -11.68 7.74
N LYS A 200 18.01 -12.07 7.32
CA LYS A 200 18.22 -12.76 6.04
C LYS A 200 17.53 -14.13 6.03
N PHE A 201 16.85 -14.43 4.92
CA PHE A 201 16.17 -15.70 4.68
C PHE A 201 16.97 -16.91 5.17
N THR A 202 16.36 -17.73 6.02
CA THR A 202 17.03 -18.82 6.74
C THR A 202 16.87 -20.19 6.07
N GLY A 203 16.31 -20.22 4.85
CA GLY A 203 15.88 -21.43 4.17
C GLY A 203 14.43 -21.77 4.49
N ARG A 204 13.83 -22.63 3.66
CA ARG A 204 12.48 -23.15 3.86
C ARG A 204 12.50 -24.51 4.56
N SER A 205 11.66 -24.67 5.57
CA SER A 205 11.35 -25.97 6.19
C SER A 205 10.02 -25.86 6.96
N LYS A 206 9.50 -26.98 7.48
CA LYS A 206 8.31 -26.99 8.34
C LYS A 206 8.41 -26.02 9.54
N LEU A 207 9.62 -25.80 10.06
CA LEU A 207 9.88 -24.89 11.19
C LEU A 207 10.35 -23.51 10.75
N LYS A 208 10.75 -23.35 9.48
CA LYS A 208 11.23 -22.10 8.88
C LYS A 208 10.26 -21.63 7.80
N HIS A 209 9.02 -21.41 8.21
CA HIS A 209 7.96 -20.85 7.36
C HIS A 209 8.03 -19.30 7.33
N ILE A 210 7.11 -18.66 6.61
CA ILE A 210 7.05 -17.20 6.43
C ILE A 210 7.08 -16.41 7.75
N CYS A 211 6.39 -16.88 8.80
CA CYS A 211 6.37 -16.27 10.13
C CYS A 211 7.54 -16.67 11.06
N TYR A 212 8.64 -17.25 10.55
CA TYR A 212 9.75 -17.78 11.37
C TYR A 212 10.29 -16.78 12.40
N TYR A 213 10.40 -15.51 12.05
CA TYR A 213 10.94 -14.46 12.92
C TYR A 213 9.92 -13.90 13.94
N LEU A 214 8.65 -14.26 13.81
CA LEU A 214 7.59 -13.72 14.65
C LEU A 214 7.41 -14.55 15.92
N LEU A 215 7.00 -13.88 16.99
CA LEU A 215 6.64 -14.53 18.25
C LEU A 215 5.19 -15.02 18.19
N PRO A 216 4.91 -16.30 18.45
CA PRO A 216 3.54 -16.77 18.60
C PRO A 216 2.92 -16.23 19.88
N MET A 217 1.63 -15.95 19.82
CA MET A 217 0.82 -15.53 20.95
C MET A 217 0.49 -16.73 21.83
N GLU A 218 0.58 -16.55 23.15
CA GLU A 218 0.33 -17.62 24.10
C GLU A 218 -1.16 -18.02 24.15
N SER A 219 -1.44 -19.31 24.30
CA SER A 219 -2.80 -19.86 24.34
C SER A 219 -3.64 -19.35 25.51
N GLU A 220 -3.01 -18.92 26.60
CA GLU A 220 -3.70 -18.33 27.74
C GLU A 220 -4.13 -16.89 27.45
N GLN A 221 -3.26 -16.10 26.80
CA GLN A 221 -3.56 -14.73 26.43
C GLN A 221 -4.62 -14.62 25.34
N SER A 222 -4.68 -15.57 24.40
CA SER A 222 -5.74 -15.58 23.40
C SER A 222 -7.13 -15.79 24.03
N ARG A 223 -7.19 -16.57 25.11
CA ARG A 223 -8.44 -16.86 25.85
C ARG A 223 -8.85 -15.75 26.82
N THR A 224 -7.92 -14.94 27.30
CA THR A 224 -8.21 -13.88 28.29
C THR A 224 -8.33 -12.49 27.68
N SER A 225 -7.74 -12.26 26.50
CA SER A 225 -7.78 -10.95 25.84
C SER A 225 -9.20 -10.62 25.34
N PRO A 226 -9.86 -9.58 25.87
CA PRO A 226 -11.22 -9.21 25.47
C PRO A 226 -11.36 -8.89 23.98
N SER A 227 -10.27 -8.44 23.35
CA SER A 227 -10.24 -8.05 21.94
C SER A 227 -10.07 -9.22 20.98
N ILE A 228 -9.60 -10.38 21.46
CA ILE A 228 -9.36 -11.59 20.66
C ILE A 228 -10.35 -12.70 21.00
N TYR A 229 -10.84 -12.72 22.23
CA TYR A 229 -11.82 -13.69 22.72
C TYR A 229 -13.04 -13.88 21.78
N PRO A 230 -13.64 -12.81 21.20
CA PRO A 230 -14.75 -12.95 20.26
C PRO A 230 -14.39 -13.77 19.00
N PHE A 231 -13.12 -13.74 18.59
CA PHE A 231 -12.63 -14.38 17.36
C PHE A 231 -11.95 -15.73 17.63
N CYS A 232 -11.77 -16.12 18.89
CA CYS A 232 -11.19 -17.41 19.27
C CYS A 232 -11.98 -18.60 18.71
N ASN A 233 -13.29 -18.45 18.52
CA ASN A 233 -14.14 -19.47 17.91
C ASN A 233 -13.94 -19.60 16.39
N VAL A 234 -13.56 -18.50 15.71
CA VAL A 234 -13.33 -18.47 14.25
C VAL A 234 -11.97 -19.09 13.91
N TYR A 235 -10.96 -18.84 14.75
CA TYR A 235 -9.57 -19.25 14.50
C TYR A 235 -9.10 -20.40 15.39
N GLN A 236 -10.03 -21.30 15.81
CA GLN A 236 -9.68 -22.44 16.65
C GLN A 236 -8.53 -23.26 16.04
N ASN A 237 -7.54 -23.60 16.87
CA ASN A 237 -6.36 -24.39 16.51
C ASN A 237 -5.38 -23.73 15.50
N ARG A 238 -5.51 -22.43 15.20
CA ARG A 238 -4.53 -21.69 14.38
C ARG A 238 -3.57 -20.90 15.26
N ILE A 239 -2.29 -20.85 14.84
CA ILE A 239 -1.26 -20.07 15.53
C ILE A 239 -1.40 -18.60 15.12
N VAL A 240 -1.49 -17.73 16.11
CA VAL A 240 -1.52 -16.27 15.94
C VAL A 240 -0.15 -15.71 16.27
N TYR A 241 0.44 -14.94 15.37
CA TYR A 241 1.73 -14.29 15.54
C TYR A 241 1.58 -12.81 15.90
N ARG A 242 2.46 -12.35 16.79
CA ARG A 242 2.58 -10.94 17.20
C ARG A 242 3.39 -10.13 16.19
N PRO A 243 3.18 -8.80 16.13
CA PRO A 243 4.05 -7.90 15.37
C PRO A 243 5.47 -7.90 15.93
N SER A 244 6.44 -7.60 15.08
CA SER A 244 7.84 -7.44 15.48
C SER A 244 8.08 -6.06 16.09
N MET A 245 7.51 -5.02 15.46
CA MET A 245 7.60 -3.64 15.92
C MET A 245 6.24 -2.94 15.77
N TYR A 246 6.08 -1.86 16.52
CA TYR A 246 4.90 -1.04 16.56
C TYR A 246 5.24 0.45 16.53
N VAL A 247 4.53 1.21 15.71
CA VAL A 247 4.61 2.68 15.66
C VAL A 247 3.21 3.26 15.91
N GLN A 248 3.15 4.27 16.76
CA GLN A 248 1.97 5.13 16.92
C GLN A 248 2.28 6.51 16.34
N LEU A 249 1.51 6.92 15.34
CA LEU A 249 1.51 8.30 14.84
C LEU A 249 0.52 9.15 15.65
N ASP A 250 0.77 10.45 15.74
CA ASP A 250 -0.09 11.40 16.46
C ASP A 250 -1.40 11.71 15.70
N GLU A 251 -1.52 11.28 14.44
CA GLU A 251 -2.60 11.62 13.53
C GLU A 251 -3.10 10.37 12.80
N GLY A 252 -4.37 10.40 12.36
CA GLY A 252 -4.92 9.37 11.50
C GLY A 252 -4.21 9.29 10.13
N VAL A 253 -4.42 8.22 9.38
CA VAL A 253 -3.79 8.01 8.06
C VAL A 253 -4.87 7.65 7.04
N SER A 254 -4.84 8.33 5.89
CA SER A 254 -5.70 8.01 4.73
C SER A 254 -5.01 7.12 3.71
N LYS A 255 -3.72 7.38 3.46
CA LYS A 255 -2.90 6.63 2.52
C LYS A 255 -1.50 6.43 3.10
N PHE A 256 -0.97 5.23 2.90
CA PHE A 256 0.34 4.80 3.38
C PHE A 256 1.13 4.20 2.21
N ARG A 257 2.44 4.44 2.17
CA ARG A 257 3.37 3.74 1.26
C ARG A 257 4.77 3.62 1.84
N ILE A 258 5.42 2.47 1.70
CA ILE A 258 6.84 2.32 2.06
C ILE A 258 7.69 3.16 1.11
N ASN A 259 8.65 3.90 1.64
CA ASN A 259 9.57 4.67 0.84
C ASN A 259 10.42 3.71 0.00
N PRO A 260 10.50 3.86 -1.33
CA PRO A 260 11.29 2.98 -2.17
C PRO A 260 12.82 3.20 -2.06
N LEU A 261 13.30 4.20 -1.33
CA LEU A 261 14.72 4.37 -1.02
C LEU A 261 15.17 3.66 0.26
N ASP A 262 14.34 3.68 1.30
CA ASP A 262 14.68 3.14 2.62
C ASP A 262 13.49 2.34 3.19
N ARG A 263 13.74 1.08 3.57
CA ARG A 263 12.72 0.16 4.09
C ARG A 263 12.19 0.55 5.47
N PHE A 264 12.93 1.36 6.23
CA PHE A 264 12.50 1.95 7.51
C PHE A 264 11.96 3.37 7.35
N SER A 265 11.84 3.86 6.12
CA SER A 265 11.14 5.09 5.81
C SER A 265 9.81 4.80 5.10
N PHE A 266 8.82 5.64 5.37
CA PHE A 266 7.50 5.53 4.76
C PHE A 266 6.86 6.90 4.56
N LEU A 267 5.90 6.95 3.63
CA LEU A 267 5.12 8.11 3.29
C LEU A 267 3.69 7.94 3.78
N THR A 268 3.13 9.01 4.32
CA THR A 268 1.77 9.03 4.86
C THR A 268 1.10 10.35 4.50
N VAL A 269 -0.20 10.27 4.23
CA VAL A 269 -1.08 11.45 4.18
C VAL A 269 -2.25 11.24 5.13
N SER A 270 -2.65 12.28 5.86
CA SER A 270 -3.83 12.26 6.73
C SER A 270 -4.93 13.18 6.17
N PRO A 271 -6.20 12.99 6.58
CA PRO A 271 -7.31 13.86 6.16
C PRO A 271 -7.14 15.37 6.41
N ARG A 272 -6.22 15.74 7.32
CA ARG A 272 -5.98 17.13 7.76
C ARG A 272 -4.51 17.54 7.69
N SER A 273 -3.62 16.60 7.39
CA SER A 273 -2.17 16.81 7.46
C SER A 273 -1.55 16.48 6.11
N PRO A 274 -0.56 17.27 5.70
CA PRO A 274 0.02 17.18 4.37
C PRO A 274 0.82 15.88 4.19
N LEU A 275 1.26 15.62 2.96
CA LEU A 275 2.14 14.50 2.67
C LEU A 275 3.43 14.60 3.51
N MET A 276 3.78 13.53 4.20
CA MET A 276 4.96 13.45 5.05
C MET A 276 5.80 12.21 4.72
N ILE A 277 7.12 12.39 4.74
CA ILE A 277 8.09 11.29 4.77
C ILE A 277 8.55 11.14 6.22
N ARG A 278 8.37 9.95 6.77
CA ARG A 278 8.79 9.59 8.13
C ARG A 278 9.86 8.50 8.06
N LYS A 279 10.78 8.50 9.03
CA LYS A 279 11.80 7.45 9.20
C LYS A 279 11.70 6.86 10.61
N ILE A 280 11.72 5.53 10.69
CA ILE A 280 11.75 4.77 11.93
C ILE A 280 13.15 4.82 12.51
N MET A 281 13.24 5.11 13.80
CA MET A 281 14.48 5.04 14.55
C MET A 281 14.52 3.67 15.24
N LEU A 282 15.36 2.77 14.73
CA LEU A 282 15.49 1.42 15.25
C LEU A 282 16.38 1.45 16.52
N PRO A 283 15.87 1.11 17.71
CA PRO A 283 16.67 1.11 18.92
C PRO A 283 17.60 -0.12 18.95
N MET A 284 18.87 0.07 19.30
CA MET A 284 19.86 -1.02 19.41
C MET A 284 19.39 -2.14 20.35
N VAL A 285 18.72 -1.78 21.46
CA VAL A 285 18.12 -2.73 22.41
C VAL A 285 17.18 -3.73 21.73
N TYR A 286 16.41 -3.30 20.72
CA TYR A 286 15.56 -4.23 19.97
C TYR A 286 16.37 -5.09 18.99
N VAL A 287 17.40 -4.52 18.35
CA VAL A 287 18.28 -5.29 17.46
C VAL A 287 18.95 -6.41 18.23
N ASP A 288 19.50 -6.11 19.39
CA ASP A 288 20.10 -7.06 20.33
C ASP A 288 19.10 -8.16 20.72
N PHE A 289 17.89 -7.78 21.12
CA PHE A 289 16.82 -8.73 21.41
C PHE A 289 16.54 -9.65 20.22
N PHE A 290 16.37 -9.09 19.03
CA PHE A 290 16.06 -9.83 17.81
C PHE A 290 17.17 -10.82 17.45
N VAL A 291 18.43 -10.40 17.49
CA VAL A 291 19.60 -11.25 17.16
C VAL A 291 19.72 -12.42 18.15
N THR A 292 19.61 -12.13 19.45
CA THR A 292 19.67 -13.16 20.49
C THR A 292 18.47 -14.11 20.38
N PHE A 293 17.25 -13.60 20.16
CA PHE A 293 16.06 -14.41 19.96
C PHE A 293 16.21 -15.38 18.77
N VAL A 294 16.67 -14.89 17.61
CA VAL A 294 16.90 -15.72 16.42
C VAL A 294 17.93 -16.81 16.70
N SER A 295 18.99 -16.47 17.43
CA SER A 295 20.05 -17.41 17.83
C SER A 295 19.53 -18.49 18.79
N LEU A 296 18.73 -18.10 19.77
CA LEU A 296 18.05 -19.02 20.70
C LEU A 296 17.09 -19.94 19.96
N LYS A 297 16.24 -19.39 19.06
CA LYS A 297 15.32 -20.17 18.23
C LYS A 297 16.02 -21.21 17.39
N LYS A 298 17.13 -20.84 16.74
CA LYS A 298 17.95 -21.79 16.00
C LYS A 298 18.50 -22.91 16.90
N ARG A 299 19.06 -22.56 18.07
CA ARG A 299 19.63 -23.51 19.03
C ARG A 299 18.58 -24.51 19.54
N ILE A 300 17.39 -24.03 19.89
CA ILE A 300 16.33 -24.87 20.44
C ILE A 300 15.71 -25.74 19.35
N GLN A 301 15.44 -25.20 18.15
CA GLN A 301 14.86 -26.00 17.06
C GLN A 301 15.81 -27.09 16.53
N GLN A 302 17.13 -26.92 16.75
CA GLN A 302 18.11 -27.99 16.51
C GLN A 302 18.02 -29.11 17.54
N ALA A 303 17.66 -28.80 18.79
CA ALA A 303 17.51 -29.78 19.86
C ALA A 303 16.10 -30.42 19.91
N LYS A 304 15.05 -29.63 19.66
CA LYS A 304 13.65 -30.01 19.62
C LYS A 304 13.07 -29.64 18.26
N ALA A 305 12.80 -30.64 17.41
CA ALA A 305 12.29 -30.43 16.06
C ALA A 305 10.79 -30.09 16.02
N GLU A 306 10.36 -29.09 16.79
CA GLU A 306 8.97 -28.64 16.92
C GLU A 306 8.86 -27.10 16.95
N GLU A 307 7.69 -26.57 16.56
CA GLU A 307 7.43 -25.13 16.66
C GLU A 307 7.05 -24.77 18.09
N ILE A 308 7.76 -23.81 18.67
CA ILE A 308 7.60 -23.40 20.07
C ILE A 308 6.42 -22.43 20.16
N LEU A 309 5.31 -22.88 20.75
CA LEU A 309 4.08 -22.09 20.84
C LEU A 309 4.06 -21.07 21.99
N SER A 310 4.84 -21.30 23.06
CA SER A 310 4.94 -20.39 24.20
C SER A 310 6.39 -20.27 24.67
N TRP A 311 6.97 -19.12 24.36
CA TRP A 311 8.35 -18.80 24.71
C TRP A 311 8.51 -18.45 26.20
N ASN A 312 7.53 -17.79 26.82
CA ASN A 312 7.62 -17.50 28.26
C ASN A 312 7.48 -18.77 29.11
N LYS A 313 6.69 -19.76 28.67
CA LYS A 313 6.64 -21.06 29.35
C LYS A 313 7.98 -21.78 29.25
N LEU A 314 8.59 -21.80 28.07
CA LEU A 314 9.91 -22.42 27.89
C LEU A 314 11.01 -21.71 28.72
N ALA A 315 10.96 -20.38 28.79
CA ALA A 315 11.86 -19.60 29.64
C ALA A 315 11.72 -19.99 31.13
N ARG A 316 10.48 -20.13 31.62
CA ARG A 316 10.18 -20.59 32.98
C ARG A 316 10.66 -22.00 33.27
N GLU A 317 10.57 -22.91 32.30
CA GLU A 317 11.09 -24.27 32.41
C GLU A 317 12.63 -24.31 32.55
N ILE A 318 13.33 -23.32 31.99
CA ILE A 318 14.79 -23.19 32.05
C ILE A 318 15.25 -22.40 33.29
N GLY A 319 14.33 -21.69 33.96
CA GLY A 319 14.60 -20.95 35.22
C GLY A 319 14.54 -19.42 35.10
N TYR A 320 14.00 -18.88 34.02
CA TYR A 320 13.82 -17.43 33.80
C TYR A 320 12.34 -17.01 33.91
N ASP A 321 12.05 -15.79 34.35
CA ASP A 321 10.66 -15.34 34.50
C ASP A 321 9.93 -15.14 33.17
N SER A 322 10.66 -14.68 32.13
CA SER A 322 10.11 -14.37 30.80
C SER A 322 11.16 -14.59 29.70
N LEU A 323 10.72 -14.62 28.43
CA LEU A 323 11.63 -14.66 27.28
C LEU A 323 12.61 -13.48 27.29
N VAL A 324 12.11 -12.27 27.62
CA VAL A 324 12.95 -11.07 27.63
C VAL A 324 14.03 -11.18 28.70
N ASN A 325 13.70 -11.69 29.89
CA ASN A 325 14.68 -11.91 30.95
C ASN A 325 15.73 -12.96 30.57
N TRP A 326 15.32 -14.01 29.86
CA TRP A 326 16.27 -14.98 29.32
C TRP A 326 17.22 -14.34 28.30
N VAL A 327 16.69 -13.57 27.34
CA VAL A 327 17.51 -12.88 26.34
C VAL A 327 18.52 -11.93 26.99
N VAL A 328 18.08 -11.11 27.95
CA VAL A 328 18.95 -10.17 28.69
C VAL A 328 20.09 -10.88 29.42
N SER A 329 19.89 -12.12 29.88
CA SER A 329 20.90 -12.89 30.60
C SER A 329 21.96 -13.56 29.71
N GLU A 330 21.77 -13.58 28.38
CA GLU A 330 22.77 -14.15 27.47
C GLU A 330 24.01 -13.25 27.39
N PRO A 331 25.23 -13.84 27.29
CA PRO A 331 26.50 -13.14 27.47
C PRO A 331 26.85 -12.13 26.36
N LEU A 332 25.97 -11.92 25.38
CA LEU A 332 26.18 -11.03 24.24
C LEU A 332 25.91 -9.55 24.57
N HIS A 333 25.29 -9.25 25.70
CA HIS A 333 24.88 -7.89 26.06
C HIS A 333 25.91 -7.21 26.97
N GLU A 334 26.42 -6.05 26.56
CA GLU A 334 27.32 -5.23 27.39
C GLU A 334 26.61 -4.81 28.68
N VAL A 335 27.34 -4.91 29.81
CA VAL A 335 26.84 -4.71 31.18
C VAL A 335 26.18 -3.33 31.37
N ASP A 336 26.55 -2.34 30.57
CA ASP A 336 26.08 -0.96 30.68
C ASP A 336 24.64 -0.73 30.17
N ASN A 337 24.05 -1.67 29.40
CA ASN A 337 22.70 -1.53 28.83
C ASN A 337 21.59 -2.28 29.60
N LEU A 338 21.92 -3.05 30.64
CA LEU A 338 20.95 -3.89 31.37
C LEU A 338 19.89 -3.11 32.17
N GLY A 339 20.09 -1.81 32.42
CA GLY A 339 19.15 -0.94 33.16
C GLY A 339 18.31 0.01 32.29
N SER A 340 18.29 -0.18 30.97
CA SER A 340 17.57 0.73 30.06
C SER A 340 16.05 0.54 30.15
N VAL A 341 15.31 1.66 30.24
CA VAL A 341 13.83 1.71 30.13
C VAL A 341 13.32 0.97 28.89
N ALA A 342 14.11 0.90 27.82
CA ALA A 342 13.75 0.18 26.60
C ALA A 342 13.62 -1.34 26.79
N TRP A 343 14.39 -1.96 27.69
CA TRP A 343 14.24 -3.37 28.03
C TRP A 343 12.97 -3.63 28.83
N GLU A 344 12.62 -2.73 29.75
CA GLU A 344 11.36 -2.79 30.51
C GLU A 344 10.15 -2.62 29.59
N ASP A 345 10.22 -1.71 28.62
CA ASP A 345 9.18 -1.53 27.61
C ASP A 345 9.02 -2.79 26.73
N LEU A 346 10.12 -3.43 26.32
CA LEU A 346 10.07 -4.72 25.60
C LEU A 346 9.46 -5.83 26.45
N ALA A 347 9.83 -5.92 27.73
CA ALA A 347 9.27 -6.92 28.65
C ALA A 347 7.77 -6.71 28.87
N ARG A 348 7.32 -5.44 29.02
CA ARG A 348 5.91 -5.10 29.16
C ARG A 348 5.10 -5.44 27.91
N CYS A 349 5.69 -5.30 26.73
CA CYS A 349 5.05 -5.56 25.45
C CYS A 349 5.36 -6.96 24.88
N ASP A 350 5.76 -7.93 25.73
CA ASP A 350 6.02 -9.32 25.35
C ASP A 350 6.95 -9.50 24.12
N GLY A 351 7.99 -8.65 24.03
CA GLY A 351 8.98 -8.68 22.96
C GLY A 351 8.62 -7.83 21.72
N ILE A 352 7.51 -7.10 21.74
CA ILE A 352 7.16 -6.12 20.70
C ILE A 352 7.87 -4.78 21.01
N SER A 353 8.63 -4.24 20.07
CA SER A 353 9.25 -2.92 20.24
C SER A 353 8.34 -1.78 19.81
N VAL A 354 8.12 -0.82 20.70
CA VAL A 354 7.48 0.46 20.37
C VAL A 354 8.56 1.41 19.83
N VAL A 355 8.61 1.57 18.51
CA VAL A 355 9.65 2.34 17.83
C VAL A 355 9.19 3.75 17.52
N ARG A 356 10.09 4.72 17.66
CA ARG A 356 9.82 6.13 17.39
C ARG A 356 10.03 6.44 15.92
N THR A 357 9.33 7.46 15.43
CA THR A 357 9.56 7.98 14.08
C THR A 357 9.96 9.46 14.12
N ILE A 358 10.76 9.86 13.15
CA ILE A 358 11.10 11.26 12.89
C ILE A 358 10.47 11.68 11.56
N THR A 359 10.00 12.92 11.48
CA THR A 359 9.54 13.48 10.20
C THR A 359 10.75 14.02 9.46
N VAL A 360 11.04 13.40 8.33
CA VAL A 360 12.18 13.69 7.47
C VAL A 360 11.81 14.84 6.51
N TRP A 361 10.60 14.80 5.97
CA TRP A 361 10.08 15.83 5.09
C TRP A 361 8.57 15.96 5.27
N MET A 362 8.06 17.17 5.08
CA MET A 362 6.64 17.49 5.15
C MET A 362 6.33 18.50 4.06
N GLN A 363 5.27 18.23 3.30
CA GLN A 363 4.75 19.16 2.33
C GLN A 363 4.20 20.41 3.07
N ARG A 364 4.75 21.59 2.79
CA ARG A 364 4.24 22.91 3.17
C ARG A 364 3.21 23.38 2.14
N GLN A 365 2.02 22.78 2.13
CA GLN A 365 0.86 23.49 1.60
C GLN A 365 0.14 24.18 2.75
N GLY A 366 -0.04 25.50 2.59
CA GLY A 366 -0.64 26.38 3.57
C GLY A 366 -2.02 25.90 4.00
N HIS A 367 -2.37 26.24 5.23
CA HIS A 367 -3.70 26.08 5.80
C HIS A 367 -4.75 26.84 4.98
N THR A 368 -5.15 26.30 3.82
CA THR A 368 -6.40 26.72 3.18
C THR A 368 -7.52 26.17 4.03
N LYS A 369 -8.34 27.08 4.56
CA LYS A 369 -9.46 26.78 5.46
C LYS A 369 -10.17 25.52 5.00
N ASP A 370 -10.32 24.57 5.92
CA ASP A 370 -11.11 23.38 5.69
C ASP A 370 -12.60 23.80 5.73
N ASP A 371 -13.05 24.46 4.65
CA ASP A 371 -14.39 25.05 4.55
C ASP A 371 -15.48 24.01 4.77
N ILE A 372 -15.20 22.74 4.44
CA ILE A 372 -16.09 21.60 4.68
C ILE A 372 -16.16 21.31 6.19
N TYR A 373 -15.03 21.27 6.88
CA TYR A 373 -15.04 21.13 8.34
C TYR A 373 -15.75 22.30 9.02
N GLU A 374 -15.49 23.55 8.58
CA GLU A 374 -16.23 24.71 9.08
C GLU A 374 -17.75 24.59 8.83
N LEU A 375 -18.18 24.05 7.67
CA LEU A 375 -19.59 23.84 7.34
C LEU A 375 -20.30 22.90 8.32
N PHE A 376 -19.66 21.81 8.73
CA PHE A 376 -20.26 20.81 9.63
C PHE A 376 -20.08 21.13 11.13
N HIS A 377 -19.14 22.01 11.49
CA HIS A 377 -18.93 22.47 12.86
C HIS A 377 -19.56 23.85 13.16
N ARG A 378 -20.18 24.51 12.17
CA ARG A 378 -20.85 25.81 12.34
C ARG A 378 -22.15 25.77 13.14
N SER A 379 -22.70 24.61 13.49
CA SER A 379 -24.00 24.54 14.17
C SER A 379 -24.00 25.00 15.62
N ASP A 380 -22.84 25.05 16.29
CA ASP A 380 -22.78 25.38 17.73
C ASP A 380 -22.62 26.90 17.99
N LEU A 381 -22.36 27.71 16.96
CA LEU A 381 -22.18 29.17 17.08
C LEU A 381 -23.39 30.00 16.64
N VAL A 382 -24.41 29.38 16.04
CA VAL A 382 -25.62 30.08 15.54
C VAL A 382 -26.81 29.93 16.50
N GLY A 383 -26.50 29.85 17.80
CA GLY A 383 -27.47 29.71 18.88
C GLY A 383 -27.29 30.75 19.98
N SER A 384 -26.96 32.00 19.65
CA SER A 384 -26.91 33.09 20.64
C SER A 384 -27.12 34.46 19.98
N THR A 385 -28.32 34.70 19.46
CA THR A 385 -28.82 36.06 19.25
C THR A 385 -30.09 36.27 20.08
N SER A 386 -29.91 36.69 21.33
CA SER A 386 -30.90 37.51 22.03
C SER A 386 -30.27 38.32 23.17
N SER A 387 -30.49 39.64 23.08
CA SER A 387 -30.59 40.64 24.16
C SER A 387 -29.34 41.07 24.97
N SER A 388 -28.88 42.29 24.66
CA SER A 388 -28.65 43.43 25.56
C SER A 388 -28.08 43.24 26.98
N ARG A 389 -26.96 43.93 27.23
CA ARG A 389 -26.55 44.68 28.45
C ARG A 389 -26.78 44.01 29.81
N SER A 390 -25.69 43.72 30.54
CA SER A 390 -25.40 44.18 31.92
C SER A 390 -24.12 43.52 32.46
N ALA A 391 -23.41 44.25 33.31
CA ALA A 391 -22.18 43.83 33.98
C ALA A 391 -22.40 42.72 35.03
N SER A 392 -21.28 42.10 35.44
CA SER A 392 -21.03 41.34 36.68
C SER A 392 -21.92 40.13 36.97
N ASN A 393 -21.36 38.93 36.82
CA ASN A 393 -21.02 38.03 37.93
C ASN A 393 -20.46 36.72 37.37
N GLU A 394 -19.23 36.39 37.77
CA GLU A 394 -18.64 35.06 37.59
C GLU A 394 -19.53 33.98 38.20
N PRO A 395 -19.73 32.83 37.51
CA PRO A 395 -19.92 31.57 38.19
C PRO A 395 -18.60 30.82 38.19
N ARG A 396 -18.01 30.72 39.39
CA ARG A 396 -16.86 29.85 39.71
C ARG A 396 -17.11 28.42 39.18
N PRO A 397 -16.14 27.78 38.50
CA PRO A 397 -16.27 26.37 38.19
C PRO A 397 -16.02 25.55 39.45
N LEU A 398 -17.08 24.87 39.92
CA LEU A 398 -16.97 23.87 40.97
C LEU A 398 -16.07 22.72 40.49
N SER A 399 -14.97 22.56 41.21
CA SER A 399 -14.05 21.45 41.10
C SER A 399 -14.77 20.12 41.34
N ARG A 400 -14.80 19.25 40.32
CA ARG A 400 -14.99 17.82 40.55
C ARG A 400 -13.95 17.01 39.79
N ARG A 401 -12.79 16.94 40.45
CA ARG A 401 -11.76 15.90 40.42
C ARG A 401 -12.26 14.57 39.81
N ARG A 402 -11.97 14.31 38.53
CA ARG A 402 -11.66 12.96 38.03
C ARG A 402 -10.18 12.97 37.67
N ARG A 403 -9.38 12.33 38.53
CA ARG A 403 -7.97 12.05 38.28
C ARG A 403 -7.91 11.04 37.13
N SER A 404 -7.70 11.49 35.90
CA SER A 404 -7.06 10.68 34.88
C SER A 404 -5.58 10.57 35.26
N SER A 405 -5.18 9.38 35.69
CA SER A 405 -3.80 9.03 36.00
C SER A 405 -2.93 9.30 34.76
N ARG A 406 -2.00 10.23 34.90
CA ARG A 406 -0.95 10.53 33.93
C ARG A 406 0.16 9.48 34.08
N PHE A 407 0.44 8.69 33.05
CA PHE A 407 1.81 8.28 32.78
C PHE A 407 2.40 9.30 31.82
N GLY A 408 3.37 10.06 32.35
CA GLY A 408 4.08 11.09 31.60
C GLY A 408 5.28 10.51 30.89
N LEU A 409 5.35 10.76 29.58
CA LEU A 409 6.59 10.89 28.83
C LEU A 409 6.46 12.14 27.95
N GLN A 410 6.31 13.29 28.61
CA GLN A 410 6.59 14.59 28.00
C GLN A 410 8.01 14.98 28.38
N ARG A 411 8.94 14.91 27.42
CA ARG A 411 10.10 15.82 27.31
C ARG A 411 10.59 15.86 25.86
N ALA A 412 10.01 16.78 25.10
CA ALA A 412 10.70 17.55 24.07
C ALA A 412 9.95 18.89 23.97
N GLY A 413 10.67 19.99 24.21
CA GLY A 413 10.11 21.32 24.32
C GLY A 413 10.05 22.09 23.00
N ALA A 414 9.10 23.02 22.99
CA ALA A 414 9.03 24.30 22.28
C ALA A 414 8.82 24.33 20.75
N LEU A 415 7.72 25.01 20.38
CA LEU A 415 7.30 25.53 19.08
C LEU A 415 6.76 24.52 18.05
N ARG A 416 5.67 23.85 18.40
CA ARG A 416 4.59 23.61 17.43
C ARG A 416 3.29 24.13 18.04
N GLU A 417 2.61 25.02 17.32
CA GLU A 417 1.19 25.25 17.59
C GLU A 417 0.50 23.88 17.60
N PRO A 418 -0.37 23.59 18.58
CA PRO A 418 -1.12 22.36 18.57
C PRO A 418 -1.98 22.39 17.29
N VAL A 419 -1.62 21.57 16.30
CA VAL A 419 -2.54 21.21 15.22
C VAL A 419 -3.79 20.71 15.92
N ASP A 420 -4.91 21.40 15.71
CA ASP A 420 -6.16 21.23 16.44
C ASP A 420 -6.47 19.74 16.64
N LEU A 421 -6.25 19.25 17.87
CA LEU A 421 -6.75 17.94 18.27
C LEU A 421 -8.26 17.95 18.02
N PRO A 422 -8.84 16.92 17.37
CA PRO A 422 -10.28 16.83 17.25
C PRO A 422 -10.91 16.94 18.64
N CYS A 423 -11.81 17.90 18.81
CA CYS A 423 -12.59 18.04 20.03
C CYS A 423 -13.26 16.69 20.29
N SER A 424 -12.93 16.07 21.41
CA SER A 424 -13.42 14.75 21.85
C SER A 424 -14.93 14.67 22.09
N THR A 425 -15.68 15.69 21.68
CA THR A 425 -17.11 15.83 21.88
C THR A 425 -17.97 15.22 20.76
N ASN A 426 -17.41 14.88 19.58
CA ASN A 426 -18.23 14.39 18.46
C ASN A 426 -17.54 13.38 17.53
N TRP A 427 -17.05 12.27 18.10
CA TRP A 427 -16.36 11.19 17.37
C TRP A 427 -17.18 10.62 16.18
N GLU A 428 -18.52 10.57 16.28
CA GLU A 428 -19.40 10.11 15.20
C GLU A 428 -19.38 11.04 13.98
N LEU A 429 -19.29 12.36 14.21
CA LEU A 429 -19.18 13.36 13.15
C LEU A 429 -17.82 13.28 12.47
N ASP A 430 -16.74 13.11 13.25
CA ASP A 430 -15.40 12.91 12.71
C ASP A 430 -15.31 11.63 11.86
N LEU A 431 -15.95 10.53 12.29
CA LEU A 431 -16.08 9.30 11.50
C LEU A 431 -16.87 9.53 10.21
N PHE A 432 -18.02 10.19 10.29
CA PHE A 432 -18.83 10.53 9.11
C PHE A 432 -18.04 11.39 8.12
N MET A 433 -17.37 12.44 8.60
CA MET A 433 -16.55 13.33 7.78
C MET A 433 -15.38 12.59 7.13
N ARG A 434 -14.73 11.69 7.87
CA ARG A 434 -13.68 10.83 7.33
C ARG A 434 -14.21 9.92 6.23
N ASP A 435 -15.38 9.31 6.44
CA ASP A 435 -16.00 8.41 5.46
C ASP A 435 -16.48 9.16 4.21
N VAL A 436 -17.04 10.37 4.37
CA VAL A 436 -17.39 11.26 3.25
C VAL A 436 -16.12 11.59 2.47
N ARG A 437 -15.07 12.11 3.13
CA ARG A 437 -13.79 12.46 2.47
C ARG A 437 -13.15 11.28 1.76
N ARG A 438 -13.11 10.12 2.40
CA ARG A 438 -12.55 8.90 1.78
C ARG A 438 -13.25 8.56 0.47
N ASN A 439 -14.54 8.81 0.36
CA ASN A 439 -15.33 8.48 -0.82
C ASN A 439 -15.40 9.62 -1.86
N THR A 440 -15.31 10.89 -1.43
CA THR A 440 -15.47 12.07 -2.31
C THR A 440 -14.15 12.74 -2.69
N PHE A 441 -13.19 12.83 -1.76
CA PHE A 441 -11.90 13.51 -1.90
C PHE A 441 -10.75 12.52 -1.62
N THR A 442 -10.54 11.62 -2.56
CA THR A 442 -9.51 10.58 -2.46
C THR A 442 -8.13 11.18 -2.63
N VAL A 443 -7.25 10.92 -1.67
CA VAL A 443 -5.82 11.18 -1.79
C VAL A 443 -5.11 9.93 -2.24
N ASP A 444 -4.27 10.09 -3.26
CA ASP A 444 -3.43 9.01 -3.79
C ASP A 444 -2.08 9.57 -4.23
N PHE A 445 -1.02 8.77 -4.12
CA PHE A 445 0.31 9.21 -4.54
C PHE A 445 1.19 8.05 -5.00
N GLU A 446 2.06 8.37 -5.95
CA GLU A 446 3.03 7.47 -6.56
C GLU A 446 4.43 8.08 -6.48
N ILE A 447 5.44 7.22 -6.35
CA ILE A 447 6.84 7.63 -6.22
C ILE A 447 7.61 7.09 -7.42
N VAL A 448 8.37 7.96 -8.07
CA VAL A 448 9.23 7.59 -9.21
C VAL A 448 10.62 8.17 -9.06
N GLN A 449 11.59 7.44 -9.60
CA GLN A 449 12.96 7.92 -9.75
C GLN A 449 13.09 8.68 -11.07
N SER A 450 13.34 9.97 -10.98
CA SER A 450 13.62 10.84 -12.12
C SER A 450 15.09 10.75 -12.52
N ASN A 451 15.36 10.11 -13.64
CA ASN A 451 16.66 10.22 -14.29
C ASN A 451 16.56 11.37 -15.28
N PHE A 452 16.99 12.57 -14.88
CA PHE A 452 17.05 13.71 -15.79
C PHE A 452 18.30 13.72 -16.66
N ASP A 453 19.37 12.99 -16.29
CA ASP A 453 20.65 13.05 -17.02
C ASP A 453 21.33 11.67 -17.13
N SER A 454 21.50 11.20 -18.36
CA SER A 454 22.53 10.20 -18.75
C SER A 454 22.67 10.03 -20.27
N ASN A 455 21.74 10.55 -21.08
CA ASN A 455 21.79 10.44 -22.55
C ASN A 455 22.03 11.77 -23.30
N ARG A 456 22.49 12.84 -22.63
CA ARG A 456 23.09 13.97 -23.36
C ARG A 456 24.53 13.61 -23.68
N SER A 457 24.71 13.08 -24.89
CA SER A 457 26.00 12.89 -25.57
C SER A 457 26.86 14.16 -25.47
N GLU A 458 28.14 13.93 -25.19
CA GLU A 458 29.30 14.81 -25.18
C GLU A 458 29.30 15.95 -26.23
N VAL A 459 28.54 17.03 -26.02
CA VAL A 459 28.76 18.29 -26.74
C VAL A 459 28.33 19.49 -25.87
N SER A 460 29.20 19.89 -24.94
CA SER A 460 29.50 21.28 -24.52
C SER A 460 29.95 21.34 -23.05
N ASN A 461 31.27 21.35 -22.83
CA ASN A 461 31.90 21.56 -21.52
C ASN A 461 31.81 23.03 -21.04
N GLN A 462 30.69 23.72 -21.27
CA GLN A 462 30.53 25.14 -20.88
C GLN A 462 29.17 25.50 -20.25
N GLU A 463 28.24 24.56 -20.07
CA GLU A 463 27.00 24.78 -19.28
C GLU A 463 26.97 24.00 -17.96
N GLN A 464 28.08 23.37 -17.56
CA GLN A 464 28.17 22.59 -16.32
C GLN A 464 28.30 23.43 -15.03
N GLU A 465 28.38 24.77 -15.12
CA GLU A 465 28.52 25.63 -13.94
C GLU A 465 27.20 26.25 -13.44
N GLU A 466 26.07 26.12 -14.16
CA GLU A 466 24.75 26.59 -13.69
C GLU A 466 23.84 25.49 -13.08
N GLU A 467 24.27 24.23 -13.05
CA GLU A 467 23.63 23.17 -12.22
C GLU A 467 24.04 23.21 -10.74
N GLY A 468 24.81 24.23 -10.35
CA GLY A 468 25.17 24.55 -8.98
C GLY A 468 23.97 25.04 -8.18
N THR A 469 23.20 24.09 -7.62
CA THR A 469 22.44 24.12 -6.33
C THR A 469 21.18 23.25 -6.35
N ARG A 470 21.25 22.01 -6.87
CA ARG A 470 20.26 20.97 -6.51
C ARG A 470 20.58 20.43 -5.10
N THR A 471 20.39 21.24 -4.06
CA THR A 471 20.62 20.84 -2.66
C THR A 471 19.42 20.02 -2.15
N SER A 472 19.61 18.72 -1.96
CA SER A 472 18.75 17.94 -1.05
C SER A 472 19.43 17.92 0.31
N PHE A 473 18.69 18.25 1.36
CA PHE A 473 19.19 18.23 2.75
C PHE A 473 19.03 16.85 3.41
N LEU A 474 18.39 15.90 2.72
CA LEU A 474 18.05 14.59 3.24
C LEU A 474 19.16 13.58 2.92
N THR A 475 19.30 13.24 1.64
CA THR A 475 20.40 12.47 1.03
C THR A 475 20.48 12.79 -0.47
N ASP A 476 21.62 12.51 -1.11
CA ASP A 476 21.75 12.62 -2.58
C ASP A 476 20.72 11.77 -3.32
N SER A 477 20.25 10.68 -2.72
CA SER A 477 19.25 9.78 -3.27
C SER A 477 17.89 10.46 -3.48
N TYR A 478 17.48 11.36 -2.58
CA TYR A 478 16.22 12.11 -2.72
C TYR A 478 16.27 13.15 -3.85
N LYS A 479 17.46 13.53 -4.34
CA LYS A 479 17.57 14.52 -5.45
C LYS A 479 16.86 14.07 -6.72
N ASN A 480 16.77 12.76 -6.91
CA ASN A 480 16.14 12.13 -8.06
C ASN A 480 14.78 11.52 -7.73
N MET A 481 14.24 11.71 -6.52
CA MET A 481 12.92 11.21 -6.14
C MET A 481 11.85 12.25 -6.43
N ASP A 482 10.87 11.89 -7.26
CA ASP A 482 9.68 12.70 -7.49
C ASP A 482 8.46 11.96 -6.90
N ILE A 483 7.63 12.69 -6.17
CA ILE A 483 6.37 12.22 -5.60
C ILE A 483 5.24 12.90 -6.37
N ILE A 484 4.45 12.12 -7.10
CA ILE A 484 3.26 12.62 -7.79
C ILE A 484 2.07 12.30 -6.90
N CYS A 485 1.29 13.32 -6.55
CA CYS A 485 0.14 13.16 -5.67
C CYS A 485 -1.10 13.84 -6.21
N ILE A 486 -2.24 13.20 -5.94
CA ILE A 486 -3.57 13.78 -5.99
C ILE A 486 -3.90 14.22 -4.57
N ASP A 487 -4.15 15.51 -4.36
CA ASP A 487 -4.51 16.05 -3.05
C ASP A 487 -6.03 16.08 -2.81
N TYR A 488 -6.43 16.50 -1.61
CA TYR A 488 -7.84 16.64 -1.21
C TYR A 488 -8.63 17.63 -2.07
N TYR A 489 -7.95 18.57 -2.72
CA TYR A 489 -8.55 19.59 -3.57
C TYR A 489 -8.63 19.15 -5.03
N LEU A 490 -8.39 17.87 -5.31
CA LEU A 490 -8.35 17.31 -6.66
C LEU A 490 -7.32 18.03 -7.53
N SER A 491 -6.18 18.41 -6.95
CA SER A 491 -5.04 18.91 -7.69
C SER A 491 -4.04 17.78 -7.94
N LEU A 492 -3.42 17.78 -9.11
CA LEU A 492 -2.27 16.92 -9.39
C LEU A 492 -1.00 17.73 -9.17
N SER A 493 -0.20 17.34 -8.19
CA SER A 493 1.04 18.00 -7.83
C SER A 493 2.22 17.04 -7.92
N VAL A 494 3.37 17.54 -8.37
CA VAL A 494 4.64 16.81 -8.42
C VAL A 494 5.62 17.48 -7.47
N PHE A 495 6.00 16.76 -6.42
CA PHE A 495 6.95 17.24 -5.41
C PHE A 495 8.30 16.57 -5.58
N ARG A 496 9.36 17.34 -5.37
CA ARG A 496 10.71 16.80 -5.18
C ARG A 496 11.19 17.24 -3.80
N PRO A 497 11.41 16.32 -2.84
CA PRO A 497 11.76 16.68 -1.47
C PRO A 497 13.00 17.60 -1.41
N LYS A 498 12.78 18.87 -1.03
CA LYS A 498 13.77 19.93 -0.87
C LYS A 498 13.38 20.83 0.31
N TYR A 499 14.29 21.73 0.72
CA TYR A 499 14.04 22.66 1.84
C TYR A 499 12.93 23.67 1.52
N PHE A 500 12.90 24.15 0.27
CA PHE A 500 11.78 24.90 -0.29
C PHE A 500 10.79 23.92 -0.90
N ASP A 501 9.56 23.97 -0.42
CA ASP A 501 8.52 23.03 -0.84
C ASP A 501 7.54 23.68 -1.82
N GLU A 502 8.00 23.81 -3.04
CA GLU A 502 7.16 24.20 -4.18
C GLU A 502 6.99 22.99 -5.09
N ALA A 503 5.75 22.75 -5.52
CA ALA A 503 5.47 21.71 -6.50
C ALA A 503 6.16 22.06 -7.82
N LEU A 504 6.93 21.12 -8.38
CA LEU A 504 7.55 21.25 -9.69
C LEU A 504 6.50 21.45 -10.79
N ILE A 505 5.38 20.76 -10.66
CA ILE A 505 4.22 20.85 -11.53
C ILE A 505 3.00 20.84 -10.61
N LYS A 506 2.09 21.81 -10.78
CA LYS A 506 0.80 21.85 -10.09
C LYS A 506 -0.29 22.08 -11.11
N ILE A 507 -1.25 21.17 -11.18
CA ILE A 507 -2.47 21.27 -11.98
C ILE A 507 -3.63 21.39 -10.99
N GLU A 508 -4.12 22.60 -10.78
CA GLU A 508 -5.15 22.91 -9.77
C GLU A 508 -6.55 22.52 -10.22
N SER A 509 -6.83 22.57 -11.52
CA SER A 509 -8.11 22.19 -12.07
C SER A 509 -8.02 21.94 -13.57
N PHE A 510 -8.68 20.89 -14.06
CA PHE A 510 -8.94 20.73 -15.49
C PHE A 510 -10.05 21.67 -15.98
N HIS A 511 -10.72 22.40 -15.08
CA HIS A 511 -11.63 23.49 -15.42
C HIS A 511 -10.81 24.72 -15.85
N SER A 512 -10.26 24.67 -17.07
CA SER A 512 -9.77 25.88 -17.74
C SER A 512 -10.92 26.89 -17.74
N GLU A 513 -10.66 28.12 -17.28
CA GLU A 513 -11.65 29.20 -17.33
C GLU A 513 -12.24 29.26 -18.74
N MET A 514 -13.55 29.07 -18.83
CA MET A 514 -14.33 29.01 -20.08
C MET A 514 -14.48 30.40 -20.74
N ARG A 515 -13.51 31.28 -20.55
CA ARG A 515 -13.49 32.64 -21.07
C ARG A 515 -12.14 32.90 -21.71
N GLU A 516 -12.03 32.56 -22.99
CA GLU A 516 -11.40 33.40 -24.02
C GLU A 516 -11.36 32.65 -25.38
N ASP A 517 -11.88 33.36 -26.38
CA ASP A 517 -11.70 33.30 -27.84
C ASP A 517 -11.82 31.95 -28.59
N LEU A 518 -12.97 31.82 -29.26
CA LEU A 518 -13.30 30.80 -30.28
C LEU A 518 -12.56 30.99 -31.61
N VAL A 519 -11.60 31.91 -31.70
CA VAL A 519 -10.90 32.22 -32.95
C VAL A 519 -9.71 31.26 -33.10
N GLY A 520 -9.87 30.21 -33.91
CA GLY A 520 -8.79 29.30 -34.30
C GLY A 520 -8.72 27.96 -33.55
N SER A 521 -9.68 27.62 -32.67
CA SER A 521 -9.68 26.32 -31.97
C SER A 521 -10.06 25.15 -32.89
N THR A 522 -9.29 24.06 -32.88
CA THR A 522 -9.61 22.86 -33.67
C THR A 522 -10.82 22.11 -33.09
N ARG A 523 -11.42 21.19 -33.87
CA ARG A 523 -12.49 20.30 -33.40
C ARG A 523 -12.02 19.45 -32.22
N GLU A 524 -10.78 18.97 -32.26
CA GLU A 524 -10.18 18.20 -31.15
C GLU A 524 -10.04 19.05 -29.89
N ASP A 525 -9.59 20.30 -30.00
CA ASP A 525 -9.47 21.21 -28.84
C ASP A 525 -10.83 21.47 -28.18
N THR A 526 -11.90 21.56 -28.99
CA THR A 526 -13.26 21.74 -28.49
C THR A 526 -13.75 20.50 -27.73
N ILE A 527 -13.48 19.30 -28.25
CA ILE A 527 -13.82 18.03 -27.59
C ILE A 527 -13.01 17.89 -26.31
N MET A 528 -11.70 18.17 -26.36
CA MET A 528 -10.81 18.11 -25.22
C MET A 528 -11.27 19.06 -24.11
N ARG A 529 -11.59 20.32 -24.44
CA ARG A 529 -12.09 21.30 -23.48
C ARG A 529 -13.36 20.81 -22.79
N ARG A 530 -14.29 20.21 -23.54
CA ARG A 530 -15.51 19.60 -22.98
C ARG A 530 -15.19 18.40 -22.08
N SER A 531 -14.28 17.53 -22.51
CA SER A 531 -13.87 16.36 -21.73
C SER A 531 -13.18 16.76 -20.43
N LEU A 532 -12.28 17.74 -20.48
CA LEU A 532 -11.61 18.31 -19.31
C LEU A 532 -12.59 18.98 -18.35
N SER A 533 -13.59 19.70 -18.87
CA SER A 533 -14.62 20.33 -18.03
C SER A 533 -15.53 19.33 -17.32
N ASN A 534 -15.61 18.09 -17.81
CA ASN A 534 -16.42 17.03 -17.21
C ASN A 534 -15.67 16.26 -16.12
N LEU A 535 -14.35 16.41 -16.01
CA LEU A 535 -13.56 15.78 -14.94
C LEU A 535 -13.95 16.43 -13.61
N SER A 536 -14.24 15.63 -12.59
CA SER A 536 -14.88 16.13 -11.38
C SER A 536 -14.35 15.53 -10.08
N SER A 537 -13.65 14.40 -10.13
CA SER A 537 -13.13 13.71 -8.94
C SER A 537 -12.09 12.67 -9.35
N PHE A 538 -10.81 13.02 -9.20
CA PHE A 538 -9.71 12.07 -9.40
C PHE A 538 -9.74 11.01 -8.29
N LYS A 539 -9.68 9.75 -8.70
CA LYS A 539 -9.84 8.60 -7.80
C LYS A 539 -8.56 7.80 -7.61
N LYS A 540 -7.74 7.68 -8.66
CA LYS A 540 -6.54 6.84 -8.61
C LYS A 540 -5.46 7.33 -9.56
N LEU A 541 -4.21 7.19 -9.13
CA LEU A 541 -3.02 7.52 -9.91
C LEU A 541 -2.26 6.25 -10.28
N PHE A 542 -1.81 6.15 -11.52
CA PHE A 542 -0.94 5.08 -12.00
C PHE A 542 0.25 5.65 -12.75
N MET A 543 1.45 5.15 -12.46
CA MET A 543 2.66 5.48 -13.24
C MET A 543 2.88 4.38 -14.29
N LEU A 544 2.85 4.76 -15.57
CA LEU A 544 3.12 3.85 -16.69
C LEU A 544 4.60 3.88 -17.10
N THR A 545 5.25 5.02 -16.95
CA THR A 545 6.71 5.17 -17.04
C THR A 545 7.19 6.11 -15.94
N ASP A 546 8.47 6.48 -15.93
CA ASP A 546 9.01 7.51 -15.04
C ASP A 546 8.38 8.91 -15.27
N SER A 547 7.76 9.13 -16.44
CA SER A 547 7.26 10.42 -16.93
C SER A 547 5.79 10.40 -17.32
N LEU A 548 5.27 9.24 -17.73
CA LEU A 548 3.90 9.06 -18.17
C LEU A 548 3.03 8.59 -17.00
N CYS A 549 2.10 9.46 -16.57
CA CYS A 549 1.13 9.15 -15.53
C CYS A 549 -0.30 9.05 -16.11
N MET A 550 -1.08 8.12 -15.58
CA MET A 550 -2.47 7.90 -15.90
C MET A 550 -3.31 8.23 -14.66
N VAL A 551 -4.20 9.20 -14.79
CA VAL A 551 -5.12 9.66 -13.75
C VAL A 551 -6.52 9.16 -14.08
N LEU A 552 -7.11 8.42 -13.15
CA LEU A 552 -8.47 7.92 -13.26
C LEU A 552 -9.46 8.87 -12.59
N ASP A 553 -10.48 9.29 -13.34
CA ASP A 553 -11.56 10.15 -12.87
C ASP A 553 -12.91 9.43 -13.02
N THR A 554 -13.91 9.88 -12.27
CA THR A 554 -15.31 9.44 -12.41
C THR A 554 -15.90 9.59 -13.83
N CYS A 555 -15.35 10.49 -14.64
CA CYS A 555 -15.80 10.84 -15.99
C CYS A 555 -14.79 10.48 -17.09
N GLY A 556 -13.74 9.72 -16.78
CA GLY A 556 -12.83 9.19 -17.79
C GLY A 556 -11.41 8.95 -17.29
N VAL A 557 -10.48 8.92 -18.23
CA VAL A 557 -9.05 8.71 -17.97
C VAL A 557 -8.25 9.83 -18.61
N VAL A 558 -7.28 10.37 -17.88
CA VAL A 558 -6.32 11.36 -18.38
C VAL A 558 -4.94 10.73 -18.41
N LEU A 559 -4.25 10.87 -19.54
CA LEU A 559 -2.85 10.48 -19.70
C LEU A 559 -2.01 11.75 -19.79
N LEU A 560 -1.00 11.87 -18.94
CA LEU A 560 -0.14 13.04 -18.82
C LEU A 560 1.31 12.62 -18.95
N ASN A 561 2.06 13.33 -19.80
CA ASN A 561 3.50 13.22 -19.87
C ASN A 561 4.14 14.46 -19.25
N ARG A 562 4.66 14.29 -18.03
CA ARG A 562 5.18 15.39 -17.22
C ARG A 562 6.42 16.07 -17.80
N ARG A 563 7.15 15.41 -18.70
CA ARG A 563 8.34 16.00 -19.36
C ARG A 563 7.98 16.98 -20.47
N HIS A 564 6.79 16.84 -21.04
CA HIS A 564 6.34 17.64 -22.19
C HIS A 564 5.22 18.63 -21.83
N LEU A 565 4.81 18.65 -20.56
CA LEU A 565 3.78 19.57 -20.08
C LEU A 565 4.38 20.97 -19.89
N LEU A 566 4.07 21.89 -20.80
CA LEU A 566 4.59 23.27 -20.77
C LEU A 566 3.63 24.23 -20.09
N ASN A 567 2.32 24.08 -20.31
CA ASN A 567 1.30 24.97 -19.76
C ASN A 567 0.41 24.22 -18.76
N THR A 568 0.65 24.44 -17.47
CA THR A 568 -0.12 23.83 -16.38
C THR A 568 -1.45 24.53 -16.10
N LYS A 569 -1.63 25.78 -16.58
CA LYS A 569 -2.85 26.58 -16.38
C LYS A 569 -3.89 26.33 -17.47
N ASN A 570 -3.46 26.28 -18.73
CA ASN A 570 -4.33 25.98 -19.86
C ASN A 570 -3.85 24.71 -20.57
N LEU A 571 -4.47 23.61 -20.17
CA LEU A 571 -4.08 22.28 -20.59
C LEU A 571 -4.40 21.99 -22.06
N VAL A 572 -5.36 22.71 -22.65
CA VAL A 572 -5.79 22.51 -24.05
C VAL A 572 -4.69 22.95 -25.04
N HIS A 573 -3.90 23.96 -24.68
CA HIS A 573 -2.82 24.46 -25.55
C HIS A 573 -1.55 23.61 -25.53
N ASN A 574 -1.51 22.54 -24.74
CA ASN A 574 -0.39 21.61 -24.82
C ASN A 574 -0.55 20.69 -26.05
N GLU A 575 0.59 20.18 -26.51
CA GLU A 575 0.65 19.24 -27.62
C GLU A 575 0.05 17.87 -27.25
N PRO A 576 -0.44 17.08 -28.24
CA PRO A 576 -1.03 15.75 -27.99
C PRO A 576 -0.11 14.78 -27.23
N HIS A 577 1.20 14.93 -27.37
CA HIS A 577 2.15 14.07 -26.68
C HIS A 577 2.29 14.38 -25.17
N ALA A 578 1.83 15.56 -24.72
CA ALA A 578 1.89 16.02 -23.34
C ALA A 578 0.64 15.64 -22.52
N ILE A 579 -0.56 15.73 -23.10
CA ILE A 579 -1.82 15.43 -22.41
C ILE A 579 -2.85 14.84 -23.36
N ARG A 580 -3.53 13.79 -22.90
CA ARG A 580 -4.62 13.14 -23.63
C ARG A 580 -5.75 12.73 -22.71
N VAL A 581 -6.96 12.73 -23.22
CA VAL A 581 -8.17 12.46 -22.44
C VAL A 581 -9.06 11.46 -23.16
N ALA A 582 -9.53 10.46 -22.43
CA ALA A 582 -10.57 9.53 -22.88
C ALA A 582 -11.79 9.68 -21.96
N SER A 583 -12.82 10.37 -22.44
CA SER A 583 -14.03 10.65 -21.64
C SER A 583 -14.98 9.46 -21.63
N PHE A 584 -15.41 9.04 -20.45
CA PHE A 584 -16.44 8.01 -20.27
C PHE A 584 -17.10 8.19 -18.90
N LYS A 585 -18.43 8.15 -18.83
CA LYS A 585 -19.13 8.26 -17.54
C LYS A 585 -19.05 6.94 -16.77
N ILE A 586 -18.00 6.78 -15.95
CA ILE A 586 -17.73 5.56 -15.18
C ILE A 586 -18.60 5.50 -13.92
N GLY A 587 -18.70 6.63 -13.19
CA GLY A 587 -19.36 6.70 -11.88
C GLY A 587 -18.36 6.75 -10.73
N LEU A 588 -18.82 6.53 -9.49
CA LEU A 588 -17.95 6.55 -8.30
C LEU A 588 -17.10 5.28 -8.25
N ILE A 589 -15.78 5.45 -8.25
CA ILE A 589 -14.78 4.38 -8.32
C ILE A 589 -14.24 4.09 -6.93
N SER A 590 -14.20 2.81 -6.54
CA SER A 590 -13.64 2.35 -5.26
C SER A 590 -12.19 1.90 -5.40
N ASP A 591 -11.88 1.15 -6.47
CA ASP A 591 -10.53 0.67 -6.79
C ASP A 591 -10.40 0.33 -8.28
N ALA A 592 -9.17 0.19 -8.77
CA ALA A 592 -8.90 -0.14 -10.17
C ALA A 592 -7.59 -0.91 -10.38
N ILE A 593 -7.56 -1.70 -11.46
CA ILE A 593 -6.38 -2.38 -12.01
C ILE A 593 -6.14 -1.88 -13.45
N VAL A 594 -4.89 -1.58 -13.79
CA VAL A 594 -4.47 -1.20 -15.16
C VAL A 594 -3.48 -2.21 -15.70
N ILE A 595 -3.73 -2.71 -16.91
CA ILE A 595 -2.82 -3.60 -17.63
C ILE A 595 -2.54 -2.99 -18.99
N VAL A 596 -1.31 -2.56 -19.22
CA VAL A 596 -0.87 -1.98 -20.49
C VAL A 596 -0.42 -3.10 -21.41
N ASP A 597 -1.23 -3.41 -22.42
CA ASP A 597 -0.95 -4.44 -23.42
C ASP A 597 0.14 -3.97 -24.41
N THR A 598 0.10 -2.70 -24.83
CA THR A 598 1.10 -2.13 -25.76
C THR A 598 1.46 -0.72 -25.37
N LEU A 599 2.75 -0.41 -25.40
CA LEU A 599 3.28 0.94 -25.23
C LEU A 599 4.41 1.12 -26.25
N HIS A 600 4.15 1.92 -27.28
CA HIS A 600 5.05 2.07 -28.43
C HIS A 600 5.26 3.53 -28.76
N GLU A 601 6.52 3.95 -28.80
CA GLU A 601 6.87 5.27 -29.31
C GLU A 601 6.71 5.33 -30.83
N CYS A 602 6.13 6.45 -31.29
CA CYS A 602 6.07 6.78 -32.70
C CYS A 602 7.48 7.06 -33.21
N HIS A 603 7.86 6.38 -34.30
CA HIS A 603 9.18 6.52 -34.91
C HIS A 603 9.49 7.95 -35.38
N ASP A 604 8.47 8.72 -35.76
CA ASP A 604 8.66 10.03 -36.38
C ASP A 604 8.78 11.18 -35.37
N CYS A 605 8.19 11.04 -34.17
CA CYS A 605 8.10 12.15 -33.20
C CYS A 605 8.29 11.77 -31.73
N GLY A 606 8.53 10.50 -31.41
CA GLY A 606 8.69 10.03 -30.02
C GLY A 606 7.40 10.01 -29.19
N ALA A 607 6.25 10.34 -29.76
CA ALA A 607 4.98 10.31 -29.02
C ALA A 607 4.52 8.86 -28.77
N ILE A 608 4.06 8.58 -27.55
CA ILE A 608 3.80 7.21 -27.07
C ILE A 608 2.37 6.78 -27.39
N ASN A 609 2.15 5.72 -28.16
CA ASN A 609 0.87 5.00 -28.26
C ASN A 609 0.68 4.08 -27.05
N VAL A 610 -0.50 4.09 -26.44
CA VAL A 610 -0.83 3.22 -25.29
C VAL A 610 -2.12 2.46 -25.58
N ALA A 611 -2.11 1.13 -25.45
CA ALA A 611 -3.33 0.32 -25.37
C ALA A 611 -3.33 -0.43 -24.05
N TYR A 612 -4.47 -0.40 -23.37
CA TYR A 612 -4.59 -0.91 -22.01
C TYR A 612 -5.96 -1.52 -21.73
N LYS A 613 -6.00 -2.39 -20.73
CA LYS A 613 -7.19 -2.89 -20.06
C LYS A 613 -7.32 -2.21 -18.71
N LEU A 614 -8.54 -1.84 -18.38
CA LEU A 614 -8.86 -1.17 -17.13
C LEU A 614 -10.02 -1.90 -16.46
N LEU A 615 -9.78 -2.44 -15.27
CA LEU A 615 -10.78 -3.12 -14.45
C LEU A 615 -11.10 -2.23 -13.26
N ILE A 616 -12.37 -1.92 -13.04
CA ILE A 616 -12.81 -0.94 -12.05
C ILE A 616 -13.92 -1.53 -11.18
N THR A 617 -13.87 -1.29 -9.87
CA THR A 617 -15.02 -1.43 -8.98
C THR A 617 -15.74 -0.09 -8.85
N CYS A 618 -17.05 -0.08 -9.04
CA CYS A 618 -17.86 1.14 -8.95
C CYS A 618 -19.16 0.95 -8.17
N ILE A 619 -19.71 2.07 -7.68
CA ILE A 619 -21.02 2.11 -7.03
C ILE A 619 -22.11 2.30 -8.11
N PRO A 620 -23.19 1.48 -8.13
CA PRO A 620 -23.57 0.48 -7.12
C PRO A 620 -23.12 -0.95 -7.47
N ASP A 621 -22.03 -1.38 -6.83
CA ASP A 621 -21.60 -2.78 -6.67
C ASP A 621 -21.31 -3.54 -7.97
N GLU A 622 -20.67 -2.85 -8.92
CA GLU A 622 -20.34 -3.37 -10.24
C GLU A 622 -18.82 -3.44 -10.45
N ILE A 623 -18.39 -4.47 -11.18
CA ILE A 623 -17.05 -4.57 -11.76
C ILE A 623 -17.18 -4.28 -13.24
N LEU A 624 -16.52 -3.24 -13.72
CA LEU A 624 -16.51 -2.85 -15.13
C LEU A 624 -15.16 -3.19 -15.74
N ALA A 625 -15.17 -3.78 -16.93
CA ALA A 625 -13.97 -4.04 -17.71
C ALA A 625 -13.96 -3.17 -18.97
N PHE A 626 -12.89 -2.41 -19.16
CA PHE A 626 -12.69 -1.51 -20.27
C PHE A 626 -11.45 -1.87 -21.08
N ASN A 627 -11.53 -1.62 -22.38
CA ASN A 627 -10.37 -1.51 -23.26
C ASN A 627 -10.18 -0.03 -23.60
N GLY A 628 -9.00 0.50 -23.34
CA GLY A 628 -8.64 1.88 -23.61
C GLY A 628 -7.48 2.01 -24.59
N LYS A 629 -7.47 3.10 -25.37
CA LYS A 629 -6.41 3.43 -26.33
C LYS A 629 -6.12 4.92 -26.32
N PHE A 630 -4.84 5.27 -26.28
CA PHE A 630 -4.32 6.60 -26.53
C PHE A 630 -3.41 6.58 -27.74
N PHE A 631 -3.76 7.36 -28.76
CA PHE A 631 -2.96 7.49 -29.98
C PHE A 631 -1.89 8.58 -29.81
N ALA A 632 -0.76 8.41 -30.48
CA ALA A 632 0.42 9.27 -30.37
C ALA A 632 0.16 10.73 -30.78
N HIS A 633 -0.67 10.93 -31.81
CA HIS A 633 -0.93 12.24 -32.43
C HIS A 633 -2.33 12.79 -32.17
N SER A 634 -3.08 12.19 -31.22
CA SER A 634 -4.44 12.62 -30.88
C SER A 634 -4.50 13.05 -29.42
N LYS A 635 -5.15 14.19 -29.15
CA LYS A 635 -5.48 14.60 -27.77
C LYS A 635 -6.60 13.75 -27.17
N ILE A 636 -7.36 13.06 -28.01
CA ILE A 636 -8.52 12.27 -27.61
C ILE A 636 -8.19 10.78 -27.71
N GLY A 637 -8.39 10.07 -26.60
CA GLY A 637 -8.31 8.62 -26.54
C GLY A 637 -9.70 7.97 -26.57
N ASP A 638 -9.71 6.65 -26.77
CA ASP A 638 -10.92 5.83 -26.76
C ASP A 638 -10.99 5.01 -25.46
N LEU A 639 -12.16 4.92 -24.86
CA LEU A 639 -12.46 4.01 -23.75
C LEU A 639 -13.76 3.25 -24.04
N VAL A 640 -13.65 1.93 -24.17
CA VAL A 640 -14.77 1.05 -24.57
C VAL A 640 -15.06 0.05 -23.46
N LEU A 641 -16.30 0.07 -22.95
CA LEU A 641 -16.79 -0.93 -22.01
C LEU A 641 -16.92 -2.28 -22.72
N CYS A 642 -16.21 -3.28 -22.21
CA CYS A 642 -16.22 -4.64 -22.75
C CYS A 642 -17.28 -5.51 -22.07
N ASP A 643 -17.28 -5.50 -20.73
CA ASP A 643 -18.20 -6.28 -19.94
C ASP A 643 -18.42 -5.65 -18.57
N ARG A 644 -19.50 -6.07 -17.90
CA ARG A 644 -19.83 -5.69 -16.55
C ARG A 644 -20.30 -6.90 -15.74
N LEU A 645 -19.83 -7.00 -14.51
CA LEU A 645 -20.27 -7.99 -13.56
C LEU A 645 -20.91 -7.29 -12.36
N LYS A 646 -22.20 -7.56 -12.12
CA LYS A 646 -22.96 -6.96 -11.02
C LYS A 646 -23.18 -7.97 -9.90
N LEU A 647 -23.04 -7.52 -8.65
CA LEU A 647 -23.45 -8.32 -7.50
C LEU A 647 -25.00 -8.36 -7.40
N ASN A 648 -25.57 -9.56 -7.51
CA ASN A 648 -27.03 -9.75 -7.45
C ASN A 648 -27.62 -9.71 -6.02
N ARG A 649 -26.79 -9.50 -4.98
CA ARG A 649 -27.22 -9.54 -3.58
C ARG A 649 -27.30 -8.14 -3.00
N LYS A 650 -28.51 -7.73 -2.60
CA LYS A 650 -28.71 -6.55 -1.76
C LYS A 650 -27.79 -6.64 -0.53
N GLN A 651 -27.11 -5.55 -0.17
CA GLN A 651 -26.21 -5.43 0.99
C GLN A 651 -24.81 -6.06 0.82
N LYS A 652 -24.43 -6.49 -0.38
CA LYS A 652 -23.04 -6.82 -0.72
C LYS A 652 -22.51 -5.83 -1.73
N PHE A 653 -21.30 -5.35 -1.50
CA PHE A 653 -20.62 -4.42 -2.40
C PHE A 653 -19.26 -4.96 -2.84
N VAL A 654 -18.73 -4.42 -3.92
CA VAL A 654 -17.33 -4.63 -4.33
C VAL A 654 -16.51 -3.43 -3.90
N ASP A 655 -15.32 -3.67 -3.35
CA ASP A 655 -14.46 -2.58 -2.87
C ASP A 655 -13.05 -2.67 -3.46
N LYS A 656 -12.22 -3.59 -2.94
CA LYS A 656 -10.80 -3.69 -3.27
C LYS A 656 -10.52 -4.73 -4.35
N LEU A 657 -9.53 -4.44 -5.19
CA LEU A 657 -9.03 -5.32 -6.24
C LEU A 657 -7.58 -5.71 -5.97
N CYS A 658 -7.20 -6.93 -6.35
CA CYS A 658 -5.80 -7.38 -6.32
C CYS A 658 -5.48 -8.19 -7.57
N LEU A 659 -4.50 -7.72 -8.35
CA LEU A 659 -4.01 -8.44 -9.52
C LEU A 659 -3.21 -9.68 -9.10
N LEU A 660 -3.61 -10.86 -9.57
CA LEU A 660 -2.94 -12.13 -9.26
C LEU A 660 -2.04 -12.55 -10.42
N ASP A 661 -2.62 -12.59 -11.62
CA ASP A 661 -1.94 -13.08 -12.81
C ASP A 661 -2.50 -12.45 -14.08
N TYR A 662 -1.65 -12.39 -15.11
CA TYR A 662 -2.02 -11.91 -16.43
C TYR A 662 -1.15 -12.55 -17.52
N GLU A 663 -1.79 -13.00 -18.59
CA GLU A 663 -1.11 -13.54 -19.77
C GLU A 663 -1.10 -12.47 -20.87
N THR A 664 0.07 -12.09 -21.34
CA THR A 664 0.22 -11.23 -22.52
C THR A 664 0.54 -12.08 -23.74
N PHE A 665 -0.06 -11.76 -24.88
CA PHE A 665 0.41 -12.29 -26.16
C PHE A 665 1.75 -11.61 -26.46
N SER A 666 2.84 -12.17 -25.96
CA SER A 666 4.16 -11.88 -26.52
C SER A 666 4.43 -12.90 -27.64
N GLU A 667 4.75 -12.40 -28.83
CA GLU A 667 5.16 -13.21 -30.00
C GLU A 667 6.50 -13.94 -29.80
N ASN A 668 7.08 -13.93 -28.60
CA ASN A 668 8.41 -14.45 -28.30
C ASN A 668 8.42 -15.57 -27.25
N ARG A 669 7.45 -16.49 -27.26
CA ARG A 669 7.77 -17.87 -26.88
C ARG A 669 8.70 -18.42 -27.96
N LYS A 670 10.01 -18.20 -27.81
CA LYS A 670 11.05 -18.96 -28.51
C LYS A 670 10.63 -20.42 -28.38
N ARG A 671 10.29 -21.04 -29.53
CA ARG A 671 10.10 -22.48 -29.60
C ARG A 671 11.31 -23.12 -28.89
N PRO A 672 11.12 -24.09 -27.99
CA PRO A 672 12.26 -24.89 -27.57
C PRO A 672 12.88 -25.43 -28.86
N HIS A 673 14.18 -25.19 -29.05
CA HIS A 673 14.94 -25.86 -30.09
C HIS A 673 14.80 -27.36 -29.83
N SER A 674 13.84 -27.99 -30.51
CA SER A 674 13.83 -29.44 -30.66
C SER A 674 15.11 -29.76 -31.40
N MET A 675 16.02 -30.42 -30.71
CA MET A 675 17.18 -31.03 -31.33
C MET A 675 16.69 -31.89 -32.49
N SER A 676 17.17 -31.55 -33.67
CA SER A 676 17.07 -32.38 -34.85
C SER A 676 17.83 -33.67 -34.59
N GLU A 677 17.11 -34.76 -34.38
CA GLU A 677 17.59 -36.08 -34.76
C GLU A 677 16.69 -36.59 -35.89
N GLU A 678 17.30 -36.69 -37.07
CA GLU A 678 16.79 -37.40 -38.23
C GLU A 678 16.71 -38.90 -37.90
N GLY A 679 15.61 -39.56 -38.28
CA GLY A 679 15.50 -41.01 -38.06
C GLY A 679 14.17 -41.64 -38.46
N HIS A 680 13.89 -41.63 -39.77
CA HIS A 680 13.12 -42.64 -40.52
C HIS A 680 11.71 -43.12 -40.06
N SER A 681 10.72 -42.65 -40.85
CA SER A 681 9.71 -43.43 -41.59
C SER A 681 8.89 -44.52 -40.88
N GLY A 682 7.55 -44.36 -40.95
CA GLY A 682 6.70 -45.52 -41.21
C GLY A 682 5.34 -45.55 -40.50
N THR A 683 4.32 -45.07 -41.22
CA THR A 683 2.97 -45.65 -41.31
C THR A 683 1.93 -45.50 -40.20
N LYS A 684 0.76 -45.04 -40.69
CA LYS A 684 -0.64 -45.38 -40.35
C LYS A 684 -1.41 -44.49 -39.36
N ARG A 685 -2.27 -43.67 -39.99
CA ARG A 685 -3.55 -43.13 -39.51
C ARG A 685 -4.36 -44.15 -38.70
N THR A 686 -4.98 -43.66 -37.63
CA THR A 686 -6.36 -44.03 -37.24
C THR A 686 -7.09 -42.80 -36.71
N LYS A 687 -8.24 -42.50 -37.32
CA LYS A 687 -9.32 -41.62 -36.86
C LYS A 687 -9.81 -42.08 -35.49
N TRP A 688 -10.17 -41.15 -34.60
CA TRP A 688 -11.23 -41.36 -33.62
C TRP A 688 -12.09 -40.10 -33.52
N GLU A 689 -13.39 -40.36 -33.40
CA GLU A 689 -14.52 -39.46 -33.19
C GLU A 689 -14.43 -38.66 -31.89
#